data_AF-A0A061RSM7-F1
#
_entry.id   AF-A0A061RSM7-F1
#
_cell.length_a   1.000
_cell.length_b   1.000
_cell.length_c   1.000
_cell.angle_alpha   90.00
_cell.angle_beta   90.00
_cell.angle_gamma   90.00
#
_symmetry.space_group_name_H-M   'P 1'
#
loop_
_entity.id
_entity.type
_entity.pdbx_description
1 polymer ?
#
loop_
_entity_poly.entity_id
_entity_poly.type
_entity_poly.pdbx_seq_one_letter_code
_entity_poly.pdbx_strand_id
1 'polypeptide(L)'
;MEDYTDKLRALQNTAKELLPQIYHHCHSLPTGGLYDPVLAVAKKHPELTAKLVKKVGLQHPRHVVLDKVDKPGVDLLRDTAEEIRSCLAPLYGLLEDIAIFHEHTVRVLTDVSQSLLPFSLSYTPEILEAFMGLFVAACRVHMLAVKMPRPLILQMYAYAYDQVYSLDPPHYAEVANFVHYFQDVIPQLQAEFQPVSMRIGEVLEKIVAPGLKKYSQVRYLSTSKLFALDPQPVSVAKWKKQDFPVSIGHQQYTAIQRIDKLRNWVILGLLVCPGETARNEVCELLSLICKDTFRFIIYRNHVEWLHPLFEQHVVPLMISTAKKGHLTWGEKRDMKRTVEKAFSHACENAMYDHEMRRTWLTHKLQEVATCVEEEPELILNNYDMVMALLAMSRLEIEWIMLHANESLPKFMPLSWSKTSFPLGHAKSSFPDLKVACLMSAHEHMLHILRQHGKAVRAYSAWLLWNRLQTFVKPMYHQIASAPTLTRHHQPVLTTIDTLLSKYSQISKALLQRLAVDSHDMPHFANQSNDSSGQLEEIQDLFQAVKSVWLTLNAQLFSTKTNVTGQSLDALASRENPLHENKQMNSPNKELSSLGDDAGGAAGVASFIQLLNEMSEVCWTAVNLKEKLHRVSSLRAICFQLPKM
;
A
#
# COMPACT_ATOMS: atom_id res chain seq x y z
N MET A 1 -12.62 -15.05 6.64
CA MET A 1 -11.91 -13.84 6.18
C MET A 1 -10.84 -13.37 7.16
N GLU A 2 -11.02 -13.53 8.48
CA GLU A 2 -9.97 -13.27 9.49
C GLU A 2 -8.66 -14.00 9.16
N ASP A 3 -8.73 -15.28 8.74
CA ASP A 3 -7.55 -16.09 8.43
C ASP A 3 -6.63 -15.50 7.32
N TYR A 4 -7.19 -14.95 6.24
CA TYR A 4 -6.36 -14.41 5.15
C TYR A 4 -5.72 -13.07 5.48
N THR A 5 -6.45 -12.16 6.14
CA THR A 5 -5.89 -10.83 6.48
C THR A 5 -4.72 -10.96 7.43
N ASP A 6 -4.82 -11.86 8.41
CA ASP A 6 -3.77 -12.07 9.40
C ASP A 6 -2.56 -12.79 8.79
N LYS A 7 -2.77 -13.80 7.93
CA LYS A 7 -1.69 -14.44 7.14
C LYS A 7 -0.95 -13.43 6.26
N LEU A 8 -1.69 -12.59 5.53
CA LEU A 8 -1.10 -11.53 4.69
C LEU A 8 -0.28 -10.55 5.54
N ARG A 9 -0.80 -10.10 6.68
CA ARG A 9 -0.11 -9.16 7.57
C ARG A 9 1.11 -9.79 8.26
N ALA A 10 1.05 -11.07 8.61
CA ALA A 10 2.19 -11.80 9.16
C ALA A 10 3.36 -11.81 8.17
N LEU A 11 3.11 -12.18 6.92
CA LEU A 11 4.12 -12.14 5.87
C LEU A 11 4.62 -10.72 5.56
N GLN A 12 3.73 -9.71 5.60
CA GLN A 12 4.18 -8.32 5.50
C GLN A 12 5.13 -7.92 6.63
N ASN A 13 4.93 -8.41 7.85
CA ASN A 13 5.83 -8.16 8.96
C ASN A 13 7.16 -8.90 8.77
N THR A 14 7.15 -10.14 8.30
CA THR A 14 8.37 -10.85 7.87
C THR A 14 9.15 -10.03 6.84
N ALA A 15 8.49 -9.46 5.82
CA ALA A 15 9.16 -8.59 4.85
C ALA A 15 9.75 -7.32 5.49
N LYS A 16 9.08 -6.73 6.49
CA LYS A 16 9.61 -5.57 7.25
C LYS A 16 10.83 -5.92 8.08
N GLU A 17 10.98 -7.18 8.49
CA GLU A 17 12.15 -7.68 9.21
C GLU A 17 13.30 -8.04 8.26
N LEU A 18 12.99 -8.63 7.09
CA LEU A 18 13.98 -9.00 6.08
C LEU A 18 14.61 -7.80 5.39
N LEU A 19 13.82 -6.79 5.00
CA LEU A 19 14.33 -5.64 4.25
C LEU A 19 15.48 -4.88 4.94
N PRO A 20 15.40 -4.54 6.25
CA PRO A 20 16.52 -3.95 6.98
C PRO A 20 17.77 -4.84 7.04
N GLN A 21 17.60 -6.16 7.18
CA GLN A 21 18.72 -7.10 7.24
C GLN A 21 19.44 -7.17 5.89
N ILE A 22 18.69 -7.39 4.81
CA ILE A 22 19.22 -7.35 3.43
C ILE A 22 19.90 -6.01 3.17
N TYR A 23 19.26 -4.90 3.55
CA TYR A 23 19.80 -3.56 3.38
C TYR A 23 21.14 -3.37 4.10
N HIS A 24 21.24 -3.81 5.36
CA HIS A 24 22.47 -3.73 6.14
C HIS A 24 23.61 -4.51 5.48
N HIS A 25 23.31 -5.69 4.95
CA HIS A 25 24.28 -6.51 4.23
C HIS A 25 24.69 -5.89 2.88
N CYS A 26 23.75 -5.33 2.12
CA CYS A 26 24.05 -4.54 0.91
C CYS A 26 25.02 -3.38 1.19
N HIS A 27 24.90 -2.71 2.34
CA HIS A 27 25.72 -1.54 2.71
C HIS A 27 27.04 -1.89 3.41
N SER A 28 27.14 -3.07 4.04
CA SER A 28 28.37 -3.51 4.72
C SER A 28 29.34 -4.27 3.79
N LEU A 29 28.87 -4.71 2.63
CA LEU A 29 29.69 -5.32 1.58
C LEU A 29 30.89 -4.46 1.12
N PRO A 30 30.76 -3.12 0.92
CA PRO A 30 31.88 -2.30 0.48
C PRO A 30 32.88 -1.97 1.60
N THR A 31 32.48 -2.04 2.87
CA THR A 31 33.25 -1.54 4.01
C THR A 31 34.07 -2.61 4.75
N GLY A 32 34.04 -3.87 4.29
CA GLY A 32 34.92 -4.92 4.82
C GLY A 32 34.56 -5.41 6.22
N GLY A 33 33.29 -5.62 6.53
CA GLY A 33 32.88 -6.18 7.83
C GLY A 33 33.00 -7.71 7.86
N LEU A 34 31.88 -8.39 8.15
CA LEU A 34 31.68 -9.85 8.05
C LEU A 34 32.12 -10.48 6.71
N TYR A 35 32.37 -9.67 5.70
CA TYR A 35 32.80 -10.08 4.37
C TYR A 35 34.31 -10.09 4.19
N ASP A 36 35.13 -9.67 5.16
CA ASP A 36 36.57 -9.52 4.97
C ASP A 36 37.29 -10.78 4.49
N PRO A 37 37.08 -11.98 5.07
CA PRO A 37 37.69 -13.20 4.55
C PRO A 37 37.24 -13.52 3.12
N VAL A 38 35.97 -13.26 2.83
CA VAL A 38 35.30 -13.54 1.55
C VAL A 38 35.79 -12.58 0.46
N LEU A 39 35.89 -11.29 0.77
CA LEU A 39 36.41 -10.23 -0.09
C LEU A 39 37.92 -10.37 -0.29
N ALA A 40 38.66 -10.80 0.73
CA ALA A 40 40.09 -11.06 0.63
C ALA A 40 40.36 -12.17 -0.39
N VAL A 41 39.61 -13.28 -0.33
CA VAL A 41 39.73 -14.35 -1.33
C VAL A 41 39.24 -13.87 -2.69
N ALA A 42 38.10 -13.18 -2.78
CA ALA A 42 37.57 -12.70 -4.05
C ALA A 42 38.49 -11.69 -4.76
N LYS A 43 39.19 -10.83 -4.00
CA LYS A 43 40.17 -9.88 -4.55
C LYS A 43 41.48 -10.54 -4.96
N LYS A 44 41.97 -11.50 -4.17
CA LYS A 44 43.25 -12.19 -4.44
C LYS A 44 43.12 -13.24 -5.56
N HIS A 45 41.95 -13.88 -5.68
CA HIS A 45 41.70 -15.03 -6.55
C HIS A 45 40.38 -14.85 -7.35
N PRO A 46 40.34 -13.90 -8.31
CA PRO A 46 39.12 -13.56 -9.05
C PRO A 46 38.67 -14.67 -10.02
N GLU A 47 39.59 -15.45 -10.59
CA GLU A 47 39.25 -16.53 -11.53
C GLU A 47 38.56 -17.71 -10.82
N LEU A 48 39.00 -18.01 -9.60
CA LEU A 48 38.40 -19.01 -8.73
C LEU A 48 36.96 -18.63 -8.37
N THR A 49 36.75 -17.41 -7.88
CA THR A 49 35.43 -16.91 -7.49
C THR A 49 34.48 -16.80 -8.67
N ALA A 50 34.96 -16.36 -9.84
CA ALA A 50 34.16 -16.36 -11.07
C ALA A 50 33.70 -17.77 -11.48
N LYS A 51 34.56 -18.80 -11.31
CA LYS A 51 34.19 -20.18 -11.63
C LYS A 51 33.17 -20.75 -10.64
N LEU A 52 33.31 -20.44 -9.34
CA LEU A 52 32.33 -20.82 -8.32
C LEU A 52 30.96 -20.20 -8.62
N VAL A 53 30.91 -18.89 -8.87
CA VAL A 53 29.66 -18.17 -9.18
C VAL A 53 28.96 -18.73 -10.43
N LYS A 54 29.72 -19.07 -11.48
CA LYS A 54 29.15 -19.66 -12.71
C LYS A 54 28.52 -21.04 -12.52
N LYS A 55 28.82 -21.73 -11.42
CA LYS A 55 28.36 -23.11 -11.16
C LYS A 55 27.20 -23.20 -10.17
N VAL A 56 26.74 -22.06 -9.65
CA VAL A 56 25.61 -21.97 -8.70
C VAL A 56 24.35 -22.61 -9.28
N GLY A 57 23.74 -23.51 -8.50
CA GLY A 57 22.55 -24.29 -8.89
C GLY A 57 22.79 -25.36 -9.95
N LEU A 58 23.99 -25.44 -10.53
CA LEU A 58 24.34 -26.41 -11.57
C LEU A 58 25.16 -27.57 -11.03
N GLN A 59 26.13 -27.29 -10.14
CA GLN A 59 27.00 -28.30 -9.53
C GLN A 59 27.39 -27.86 -8.11
N HIS A 60 27.42 -28.79 -7.15
CA HIS A 60 27.95 -28.50 -5.81
C HIS A 60 29.46 -28.18 -5.90
N PRO A 61 30.00 -27.20 -5.13
CA PRO A 61 31.42 -26.86 -5.11
C PRO A 61 32.37 -28.07 -5.03
N ARG A 62 32.00 -29.08 -4.21
CA ARG A 62 32.70 -30.38 -4.05
C ARG A 62 32.99 -31.11 -5.36
N HIS A 63 32.15 -30.93 -6.38
CA HIS A 63 32.28 -31.58 -7.69
C HIS A 63 32.88 -30.67 -8.75
N VAL A 64 33.15 -29.41 -8.41
CA VAL A 64 33.82 -28.47 -9.31
C VAL A 64 35.33 -28.71 -9.19
N VAL A 65 35.99 -29.02 -10.31
CA VAL A 65 37.45 -29.14 -10.33
C VAL A 65 38.06 -27.74 -10.22
N LEU A 66 38.36 -27.31 -8.99
CA LEU A 66 38.90 -25.98 -8.66
C LEU A 66 40.43 -25.96 -8.67
N ASP A 67 41.10 -27.07 -8.35
CA ASP A 67 42.57 -27.17 -8.28
C ASP A 67 43.27 -26.87 -9.61
N LYS A 68 42.62 -27.16 -10.73
CA LYS A 68 43.14 -26.89 -12.08
C LYS A 68 43.04 -25.41 -12.48
N VAL A 69 42.36 -24.60 -11.68
CA VAL A 69 42.05 -23.20 -11.98
C VAL A 69 42.93 -22.29 -11.16
N ASP A 70 42.98 -22.51 -9.85
CA ASP A 70 43.73 -21.66 -8.93
C ASP A 70 44.04 -22.43 -7.65
N LYS A 71 45.04 -23.31 -7.72
CA LYS A 71 45.49 -24.12 -6.59
C LYS A 71 45.86 -23.27 -5.36
N PRO A 72 46.63 -22.16 -5.48
CA PRO A 72 46.89 -21.28 -4.35
C PRO A 72 45.62 -20.70 -3.69
N GLY A 73 44.62 -20.33 -4.50
CA GLY A 73 43.35 -19.83 -3.97
C GLY A 73 42.50 -20.91 -3.27
N VAL A 74 42.54 -22.15 -3.76
CA VAL A 74 41.86 -23.30 -3.12
C VAL A 74 42.53 -23.67 -1.80
N ASP A 75 43.87 -23.68 -1.76
CA ASP A 75 44.62 -23.92 -0.52
C ASP A 75 44.28 -22.85 0.53
N LEU A 76 44.20 -21.57 0.14
CA LEU A 76 43.78 -20.48 1.02
C LEU A 76 42.32 -20.64 1.53
N LEU A 77 41.39 -21.06 0.67
CA LEU A 77 39.99 -21.33 1.06
C LEU A 77 39.89 -22.46 2.08
N ARG A 78 40.70 -23.51 1.92
CA ARG A 78 40.75 -24.63 2.87
C ARG A 78 41.33 -24.18 4.21
N ASP A 79 42.41 -23.41 4.19
CA ASP A 79 43.08 -22.94 5.40
C ASP A 79 42.23 -21.95 6.21
N THR A 80 41.33 -21.21 5.55
CA THR A 80 40.41 -20.22 6.18
C THR A 80 38.95 -20.69 6.27
N ALA A 81 38.69 -21.99 6.05
CA ALA A 81 37.32 -22.51 5.91
C ALA A 81 36.44 -22.26 7.15
N GLU A 82 36.95 -22.46 8.36
CA GLU A 82 36.16 -22.29 9.58
C GLU A 82 35.77 -20.83 9.83
N GLU A 83 36.68 -19.89 9.52
CA GLU A 83 36.40 -18.45 9.59
C GLU A 83 35.36 -18.04 8.55
N ILE A 84 35.52 -18.47 7.30
CA ILE A 84 34.57 -18.21 6.21
C ILE A 84 33.19 -18.76 6.57
N ARG A 85 33.12 -19.99 7.11
CA ARG A 85 31.87 -20.62 7.53
C ARG A 85 31.18 -19.81 8.62
N SER A 86 31.90 -19.45 9.69
CA SER A 86 31.34 -18.68 10.80
C SER A 86 30.85 -17.30 10.35
N CYS A 87 31.58 -16.64 9.45
CA CYS A 87 31.19 -15.33 8.92
C CYS A 87 30.00 -15.38 7.96
N LEU A 88 29.91 -16.41 7.11
CA LEU A 88 28.84 -16.54 6.11
C LEU A 88 27.56 -17.22 6.62
N ALA A 89 27.60 -17.91 7.76
CA ALA A 89 26.42 -18.60 8.31
C ALA A 89 25.18 -17.70 8.46
N PRO A 90 25.26 -16.46 8.99
CA PRO A 90 24.10 -15.57 9.06
C PRO A 90 23.55 -15.18 7.68
N LEU A 91 24.43 -15.06 6.68
CA LEU A 91 24.03 -14.70 5.32
C LEU A 91 23.39 -15.87 4.59
N TYR A 92 23.87 -17.09 4.85
CA TYR A 92 23.22 -18.30 4.37
C TYR A 92 21.81 -18.44 4.96
N GLY A 93 21.66 -18.28 6.28
CA GLY A 93 20.36 -18.27 6.95
C GLY A 93 19.42 -17.19 6.38
N LEU A 94 19.92 -16.00 6.09
CA LEU A 94 19.13 -14.96 5.42
C LEU A 94 18.66 -15.39 4.01
N LEU A 95 19.45 -16.15 3.25
CA LEU A 95 19.02 -16.69 1.95
C LEU A 95 17.94 -17.76 2.12
N GLU A 96 18.04 -18.61 3.15
CA GLU A 96 16.98 -19.56 3.53
C GLU A 96 15.69 -18.81 3.87
N ASP A 97 15.76 -17.80 4.74
CA ASP A 97 14.58 -17.02 5.16
C ASP A 97 13.90 -16.32 3.98
N ILE A 98 14.68 -15.80 3.02
CA ILE A 98 14.11 -15.19 1.80
C ILE A 98 13.42 -16.24 0.93
N ALA A 99 13.97 -17.45 0.79
CA ALA A 99 13.38 -18.53 0.02
C ALA A 99 12.06 -19.02 0.65
N ILE A 100 12.03 -19.22 1.97
CA ILE A 100 10.84 -19.59 2.74
C ILE A 100 9.76 -18.51 2.63
N PHE A 101 10.15 -17.24 2.81
CA PHE A 101 9.25 -16.10 2.66
C PHE A 101 8.64 -16.05 1.25
N HIS A 102 9.44 -16.32 0.21
CA HIS A 102 8.99 -16.33 -1.18
C HIS A 102 7.91 -17.40 -1.41
N GLU A 103 8.17 -18.66 -1.02
CA GLU A 103 7.23 -19.76 -1.19
C GLU A 103 5.89 -19.47 -0.52
N HIS A 104 5.91 -19.06 0.75
CA HIS A 104 4.69 -18.72 1.47
C HIS A 104 3.93 -17.53 0.86
N THR A 105 4.66 -16.54 0.36
CA THR A 105 4.05 -15.35 -0.25
C THR A 105 3.35 -15.67 -1.56
N VAL A 106 4.00 -16.42 -2.46
CA VAL A 106 3.39 -16.83 -3.74
C VAL A 106 2.13 -17.65 -3.48
N ARG A 107 2.19 -18.60 -2.54
CA ARG A 107 1.05 -19.43 -2.16
C ARG A 107 -0.12 -18.59 -1.63
N VAL A 108 0.10 -17.77 -0.61
CA VAL A 108 -0.98 -16.98 0.02
C VAL A 108 -1.58 -15.97 -0.96
N LEU A 109 -0.76 -15.31 -1.78
CA LEU A 109 -1.27 -14.37 -2.79
C LEU A 109 -2.09 -15.08 -3.86
N THR A 110 -1.68 -16.28 -4.27
CA THR A 110 -2.43 -17.11 -5.23
C THR A 110 -3.78 -17.52 -4.64
N ASP A 111 -3.80 -18.05 -3.41
CA ASP A 111 -5.04 -18.45 -2.72
C ASP A 111 -6.02 -17.28 -2.61
N VAL A 112 -5.54 -16.09 -2.20
CA VAL A 112 -6.38 -14.89 -2.09
C VAL A 112 -6.84 -14.40 -3.46
N SER A 113 -6.00 -14.48 -4.51
CA SER A 113 -6.42 -14.07 -5.86
C SER A 113 -7.49 -14.94 -6.49
N GLN A 114 -7.54 -16.23 -6.11
CA GLN A 114 -8.56 -17.18 -6.55
C GLN A 114 -9.86 -17.05 -5.76
N SER A 115 -9.84 -16.31 -4.65
CA SER A 115 -11.05 -16.03 -3.87
C SER A 115 -11.98 -15.06 -4.61
N LEU A 116 -13.29 -15.26 -4.46
CA LEU A 116 -14.31 -14.40 -5.05
C LEU A 116 -14.50 -13.07 -4.29
N LEU A 117 -13.50 -12.59 -3.54
CA LEU A 117 -13.61 -11.45 -2.62
C LEU A 117 -13.45 -10.09 -3.36
N PRO A 118 -14.47 -9.22 -3.67
CA PRO A 118 -14.25 -7.83 -4.06
C PRO A 118 -13.25 -7.06 -3.23
N PHE A 119 -12.32 -6.46 -3.96
CA PHE A 119 -11.48 -5.39 -3.45
C PHE A 119 -12.15 -4.04 -3.67
N SER A 120 -12.20 -3.23 -2.63
CA SER A 120 -12.71 -1.87 -2.65
C SER A 120 -12.05 -1.06 -1.52
N LEU A 121 -11.75 0.21 -1.79
CA LEU A 121 -11.30 1.13 -0.75
C LEU A 121 -12.40 1.44 0.27
N SER A 122 -13.67 1.34 -0.13
CA SER A 122 -14.83 1.58 0.73
C SER A 122 -15.20 0.33 1.54
N TYR A 123 -15.27 -0.83 0.88
CA TYR A 123 -15.85 -2.02 1.50
C TYR A 123 -14.84 -3.03 2.03
N THR A 124 -13.60 -3.05 1.53
CA THR A 124 -12.59 -4.06 1.89
C THR A 124 -11.15 -3.49 1.89
N PRO A 125 -10.90 -2.31 2.50
CA PRO A 125 -9.59 -1.66 2.41
C PRO A 125 -8.48 -2.48 3.08
N GLU A 126 -8.78 -3.18 4.18
CA GLU A 126 -7.77 -3.87 4.97
C GLU A 126 -7.15 -5.03 4.21
N ILE A 127 -7.99 -5.86 3.59
CA ILE A 127 -7.53 -7.00 2.80
C ILE A 127 -6.92 -6.54 1.47
N LEU A 128 -7.47 -5.50 0.84
CA LEU A 128 -6.87 -4.89 -0.34
C LEU A 128 -5.45 -4.38 -0.05
N GLU A 129 -5.28 -3.61 1.03
CA GLU A 129 -3.97 -3.12 1.45
C GLU A 129 -3.02 -4.23 1.90
N ALA A 130 -3.54 -5.26 2.57
CA ALA A 130 -2.75 -6.42 2.96
C ALA A 130 -2.25 -7.19 1.72
N PHE A 131 -3.13 -7.41 0.75
CA PHE A 131 -2.84 -8.11 -0.50
C PHE A 131 -1.83 -7.34 -1.36
N MET A 132 -2.16 -6.11 -1.75
CA MET A 132 -1.28 -5.29 -2.59
C MET A 132 0.00 -4.90 -1.86
N GLY A 133 -0.07 -4.68 -0.54
CA GLY A 133 1.11 -4.38 0.27
C GLY A 133 2.06 -5.58 0.38
N LEU A 134 1.56 -6.81 0.48
CA LEU A 134 2.40 -8.01 0.49
C LEU A 134 3.05 -8.23 -0.87
N PHE A 135 2.27 -8.09 -1.96
CA PHE A 135 2.79 -8.15 -3.32
C PHE A 135 3.94 -7.14 -3.54
N VAL A 136 3.75 -5.88 -3.17
CA VAL A 136 4.79 -4.85 -3.26
C VAL A 136 6.00 -5.16 -2.37
N ALA A 137 5.77 -5.62 -1.14
CA ALA A 137 6.85 -5.98 -0.22
C ALA A 137 7.69 -7.14 -0.76
N ALA A 138 7.05 -8.16 -1.33
CA ALA A 138 7.72 -9.29 -1.96
C ALA A 138 8.62 -8.83 -3.12
N CYS A 139 8.08 -8.01 -4.03
CA CYS A 139 8.86 -7.43 -5.12
C CYS A 139 10.11 -6.69 -4.59
N ARG A 140 9.94 -5.85 -3.56
CA ARG A 140 11.05 -5.10 -2.95
C ARG A 140 12.09 -6.00 -2.30
N VAL A 141 11.69 -7.07 -1.60
CA VAL A 141 12.61 -8.05 -1.00
C VAL A 141 13.50 -8.66 -2.08
N HIS A 142 12.93 -9.16 -3.18
CA HIS A 142 13.71 -9.76 -4.27
C HIS A 142 14.58 -8.74 -5.00
N MET A 143 14.03 -7.56 -5.32
CA MET A 143 14.78 -6.50 -6.02
C MET A 143 15.94 -5.95 -5.18
N LEU A 144 15.83 -5.95 -3.84
CA LEU A 144 16.92 -5.58 -2.96
C LEU A 144 17.92 -6.74 -2.80
N ALA A 145 17.44 -7.97 -2.66
CA ALA A 145 18.28 -9.14 -2.44
C ALA A 145 19.25 -9.42 -3.60
N VAL A 146 18.90 -9.04 -4.85
CA VAL A 146 19.79 -9.16 -6.01
C VAL A 146 21.06 -8.30 -5.89
N LYS A 147 21.03 -7.24 -5.07
CA LYS A 147 22.20 -6.38 -4.83
C LYS A 147 23.25 -7.06 -3.94
N MET A 148 22.88 -8.15 -3.25
CA MET A 148 23.83 -9.00 -2.53
C MET A 148 24.50 -10.00 -3.48
N PRO A 149 25.77 -10.38 -3.26
CA PRO A 149 26.46 -11.41 -4.04
C PRO A 149 26.01 -12.82 -3.61
N ARG A 150 24.69 -13.09 -3.68
CA ARG A 150 24.05 -14.34 -3.25
C ARG A 150 24.72 -15.61 -3.80
N PRO A 151 25.08 -15.68 -5.09
CA PRO A 151 25.73 -16.87 -5.64
C PRO A 151 27.11 -17.12 -5.01
N LEU A 152 27.88 -16.05 -4.73
CA LEU A 152 29.19 -16.16 -4.09
C LEU A 152 29.07 -16.61 -2.64
N ILE A 153 28.16 -15.98 -1.88
CA ILE A 153 27.85 -16.32 -0.48
C ILE A 153 27.53 -17.81 -0.38
N LEU A 154 26.61 -18.29 -1.21
CA LEU A 154 26.16 -19.68 -1.22
C LEU A 154 27.30 -20.67 -1.50
N GLN A 155 28.09 -20.43 -2.56
CA GLN A 155 29.15 -21.37 -2.95
C GLN A 155 30.33 -21.39 -1.97
N MET A 156 30.73 -20.22 -1.46
CA MET A 156 31.82 -20.14 -0.49
C MET A 156 31.42 -20.74 0.86
N TYR A 157 30.17 -20.53 1.29
CA TYR A 157 29.64 -21.16 2.50
C TYR A 157 29.56 -22.68 2.34
N ALA A 158 29.01 -23.18 1.24
CA ALA A 158 28.90 -24.61 1.00
C ALA A 158 30.26 -25.31 0.88
N TYR A 159 31.24 -24.66 0.23
CA TYR A 159 32.61 -25.16 0.19
C TYR A 159 33.22 -25.22 1.60
N ALA A 160 33.14 -24.14 2.37
CA ALA A 160 33.68 -24.07 3.73
C ALA A 160 33.02 -25.08 4.67
N TYR A 161 31.70 -25.26 4.57
CA TYR A 161 30.94 -26.21 5.36
C TYR A 161 31.35 -27.66 5.06
N ASP A 162 31.56 -27.99 3.79
CA ASP A 162 32.05 -29.32 3.37
C ASP A 162 33.48 -29.58 3.88
N GLN A 163 34.37 -28.58 3.87
CA GLN A 163 35.74 -28.76 4.40
C GLN A 163 35.75 -29.04 5.91
N VAL A 164 34.83 -28.44 6.68
CA VAL A 164 34.78 -28.58 8.14
C VAL A 164 34.04 -29.84 8.57
N TYR A 165 32.89 -30.13 7.95
CA TYR A 165 31.98 -31.18 8.38
C TYR A 165 31.88 -32.38 7.42
N SER A 166 32.45 -32.29 6.21
CA SER A 166 32.29 -33.28 5.14
C SER A 166 30.83 -33.56 4.79
N LEU A 167 29.98 -32.53 4.91
CA LEU A 167 28.53 -32.59 4.69
C LEU A 167 28.08 -31.39 3.85
N ASP A 168 26.84 -31.45 3.35
CA ASP A 168 26.16 -30.29 2.76
C ASP A 168 25.54 -29.41 3.87
N PRO A 169 25.46 -28.09 3.67
CA PRO A 169 24.61 -27.24 4.50
C PRO A 169 23.14 -27.71 4.48
N PRO A 170 22.38 -27.50 5.57
CA PRO A 170 20.93 -27.75 5.59
C PRO A 170 20.22 -27.05 4.43
N HIS A 171 19.25 -27.70 3.79
CA HIS A 171 18.45 -27.16 2.67
C HIS A 171 19.25 -26.63 1.46
N TYR A 172 20.54 -27.00 1.32
CA TYR A 172 21.41 -26.44 0.28
C TYR A 172 20.82 -26.53 -1.14
N ALA A 173 20.21 -27.66 -1.50
CA ALA A 173 19.64 -27.84 -2.84
C ALA A 173 18.51 -26.85 -3.14
N GLU A 174 17.64 -26.60 -2.17
CA GLU A 174 16.51 -25.66 -2.29
C GLU A 174 17.02 -24.22 -2.42
N VAL A 175 17.94 -23.81 -1.54
CA VAL A 175 18.56 -22.48 -1.58
C VAL A 175 19.36 -22.27 -2.87
N ALA A 176 20.08 -23.28 -3.33
CA ALA A 176 20.86 -23.22 -4.57
C ALA A 176 19.98 -23.06 -5.81
N ASN A 177 18.88 -23.81 -5.88
CA ASN A 177 17.89 -23.68 -6.94
C ASN A 177 17.24 -22.29 -6.89
N PHE A 178 16.87 -21.81 -5.71
CA PHE A 178 16.30 -20.48 -5.52
C PHE A 178 17.26 -19.36 -5.98
N VAL A 179 18.53 -19.39 -5.55
CA VAL A 179 19.53 -18.39 -5.93
C VAL A 179 19.83 -18.44 -7.43
N HIS A 180 19.86 -19.64 -8.03
CA HIS A 180 20.05 -19.81 -9.47
C HIS A 180 18.86 -19.28 -10.26
N TYR A 181 17.64 -19.63 -9.85
CA TYR A 181 16.42 -19.21 -10.52
C TYR A 181 16.32 -17.68 -10.54
N PHE A 182 16.52 -17.02 -9.39
CA PHE A 182 16.41 -15.56 -9.25
C PHE A 182 17.65 -14.76 -9.71
N GLN A 183 18.49 -15.25 -10.63
CA GLN A 183 19.58 -14.42 -11.18
C GLN A 183 19.04 -13.17 -11.89
N ASP A 184 18.03 -13.34 -12.75
CA ASP A 184 17.29 -12.26 -13.40
C ASP A 184 15.97 -12.00 -12.66
N VAL A 185 16.00 -11.16 -11.62
CA VAL A 185 14.87 -11.03 -10.68
C VAL A 185 13.55 -10.62 -11.34
N ILE A 186 13.54 -9.65 -12.26
CA ILE A 186 12.26 -9.15 -12.81
C ILE A 186 11.55 -10.19 -13.67
N PRO A 187 12.18 -10.84 -14.67
CA PRO A 187 11.55 -11.92 -15.43
C PRO A 187 11.01 -13.06 -14.55
N GLN A 188 11.72 -13.40 -13.47
CA GLN A 188 11.27 -14.46 -12.57
C GLN A 188 10.10 -14.03 -11.69
N LEU A 189 10.11 -12.80 -11.18
CA LEU A 189 8.93 -12.25 -10.52
C LEU A 189 7.73 -12.24 -11.49
N GLN A 190 7.94 -11.88 -12.75
CA GLN A 190 6.87 -11.92 -13.76
C GLN A 190 6.32 -13.33 -13.95
N ALA A 191 7.16 -14.37 -13.97
CA ALA A 191 6.74 -15.77 -14.09
C ALA A 191 5.99 -16.26 -12.84
N GLU A 192 6.57 -16.07 -11.65
CA GLU A 192 6.03 -16.53 -10.36
C GLU A 192 4.67 -15.88 -10.03
N PHE A 193 4.50 -14.60 -10.36
CA PHE A 193 3.25 -13.88 -10.08
C PHE A 193 2.22 -13.94 -11.21
N GLN A 194 2.44 -14.72 -12.28
CA GLN A 194 1.42 -14.93 -13.33
C GLN A 194 0.05 -15.37 -12.77
N PRO A 195 -0.06 -16.30 -11.80
CA PRO A 195 -1.36 -16.74 -11.26
C PRO A 195 -2.16 -15.60 -10.62
N VAL A 196 -1.47 -14.57 -10.14
CA VAL A 196 -2.06 -13.42 -9.42
C VAL A 196 -2.31 -12.23 -10.36
N SER A 197 -1.71 -12.23 -11.57
CA SER A 197 -1.68 -11.12 -12.53
C SER A 197 -3.05 -10.52 -12.81
N MET A 198 -4.05 -11.35 -13.12
CA MET A 198 -5.40 -10.89 -13.46
C MET A 198 -6.03 -10.08 -12.32
N ARG A 199 -5.84 -10.53 -11.08
CA ARG A 199 -6.35 -9.87 -9.87
C ARG A 199 -5.65 -8.53 -9.63
N ILE A 200 -4.35 -8.47 -9.85
CA ILE A 200 -3.59 -7.21 -9.82
C ILE A 200 -4.14 -6.24 -10.86
N GLY A 201 -4.33 -6.70 -12.11
CA GLY A 201 -4.91 -5.90 -13.18
C GLY A 201 -6.26 -5.30 -12.83
N GLU A 202 -7.16 -6.08 -12.20
CA GLU A 202 -8.47 -5.59 -11.73
C GLU A 202 -8.35 -4.49 -10.68
N VAL A 203 -7.43 -4.63 -9.73
CA VAL A 203 -7.16 -3.61 -8.71
C VAL A 203 -6.63 -2.34 -9.37
N LEU A 204 -5.66 -2.47 -10.28
CA LEU A 204 -5.07 -1.32 -10.98
C LEU A 204 -6.12 -0.56 -11.77
N GLU A 205 -6.97 -1.28 -12.51
CA GLU A 205 -8.02 -0.71 -13.35
C GLU A 205 -9.15 -0.06 -12.53
N LYS A 206 -9.76 -0.81 -11.61
CA LYS A 206 -11.01 -0.38 -10.95
C LYS A 206 -10.78 0.54 -9.75
N ILE A 207 -9.62 0.45 -9.10
CA ILE A 207 -9.34 1.16 -7.85
C ILE A 207 -8.26 2.22 -8.06
N VAL A 208 -7.15 1.84 -8.68
CA VAL A 208 -5.98 2.73 -8.76
C VAL A 208 -6.13 3.78 -9.87
N ALA A 209 -6.61 3.40 -11.06
CA ALA A 209 -6.75 4.32 -12.20
C ALA A 209 -7.65 5.52 -11.90
N PRO A 210 -8.87 5.36 -11.33
CA PRO A 210 -9.73 6.51 -11.01
C PRO A 210 -9.09 7.44 -9.99
N GLY A 211 -8.37 6.89 -9.01
CA GLY A 211 -7.68 7.68 -7.99
C GLY A 211 -6.52 8.50 -8.56
N LEU A 212 -5.59 7.86 -9.26
CA LEU A 212 -4.38 8.53 -9.74
C LEU A 212 -4.66 9.52 -10.87
N LYS A 213 -5.51 9.17 -11.86
CA LYS A 213 -5.79 10.07 -12.99
C LYS A 213 -6.39 11.40 -12.54
N LYS A 214 -7.19 11.35 -11.48
CA LYS A 214 -7.91 12.50 -10.91
C LYS A 214 -7.05 13.29 -9.93
N TYR A 215 -6.48 12.64 -8.92
CA TYR A 215 -5.85 13.34 -7.80
C TYR A 215 -4.37 13.69 -8.02
N SER A 216 -3.73 13.22 -9.10
CA SER A 216 -2.39 13.67 -9.48
C SER A 216 -2.38 15.07 -10.11
N GLN A 217 -3.51 15.59 -10.59
CA GLN A 217 -3.52 16.84 -11.36
C GLN A 217 -3.80 18.07 -10.47
N VAL A 218 -2.84 19.01 -10.37
CA VAL A 218 -3.03 20.27 -9.62
C VAL A 218 -4.25 21.04 -10.07
N ARG A 219 -4.45 21.13 -11.39
CA ARG A 219 -5.58 21.86 -11.97
C ARG A 219 -6.92 21.32 -11.47
N TYR A 220 -7.04 20.01 -11.33
CA TYR A 220 -8.23 19.41 -10.75
C TYR A 220 -8.35 19.78 -9.26
N LEU A 221 -7.29 19.61 -8.48
CA LEU A 221 -7.30 19.88 -7.04
C LEU A 221 -7.64 21.35 -6.73
N SER A 222 -7.08 22.30 -7.48
CA SER A 222 -7.25 23.74 -7.26
C SER A 222 -8.61 24.29 -7.68
N THR A 223 -9.24 23.69 -8.70
CA THR A 223 -10.57 24.10 -9.17
C THR A 223 -11.71 23.35 -8.48
N SER A 224 -11.40 22.18 -7.91
CA SER A 224 -12.37 21.42 -7.14
C SER A 224 -12.72 22.12 -5.83
N LYS A 225 -13.99 22.01 -5.41
CA LYS A 225 -14.41 22.36 -4.05
C LYS A 225 -13.99 21.31 -3.00
N LEU A 226 -13.10 20.38 -3.38
CA LEU A 226 -12.70 19.28 -2.51
C LEU A 226 -12.03 19.81 -1.25
N PHE A 227 -11.07 20.73 -1.37
CA PHE A 227 -10.35 21.27 -0.21
C PHE A 227 -10.96 22.56 0.37
N ALA A 228 -12.25 22.80 0.16
CA ALA A 228 -12.92 23.91 0.83
C ALA A 228 -13.20 23.54 2.29
N LEU A 229 -12.77 24.37 3.25
CA LEU A 229 -13.09 24.18 4.66
C LEU A 229 -14.61 24.21 4.85
N ASP A 230 -15.15 23.22 5.57
CA ASP A 230 -16.53 23.26 6.04
C ASP A 230 -16.59 24.04 7.35
N PRO A 231 -17.15 25.27 7.36
CA PRO A 231 -17.19 26.13 8.55
C PRO A 231 -18.33 25.76 9.51
N GLN A 232 -19.22 24.84 9.12
CA GLN A 232 -20.38 24.51 9.95
C GLN A 232 -19.97 23.58 11.09
N PRO A 233 -20.18 23.95 12.37
CA PRO A 233 -20.01 23.02 13.48
C PRO A 233 -20.92 21.80 13.30
N VAL A 234 -20.49 20.67 13.85
CA VAL A 234 -21.11 19.36 13.60
C VAL A 234 -22.49 19.28 14.23
N SER A 235 -23.50 19.73 13.52
CA SER A 235 -24.88 19.57 13.96
C SER A 235 -25.34 18.12 13.76
N VAL A 236 -25.84 17.49 14.83
CA VAL A 236 -26.53 16.19 14.78
C VAL A 236 -27.67 16.19 13.74
N ALA A 237 -28.28 17.36 13.46
CA ALA A 237 -29.35 17.50 12.47
C ALA A 237 -28.86 17.43 11.01
N LYS A 238 -27.59 17.79 10.72
CA LYS A 238 -26.99 17.64 9.37
C LYS A 238 -26.82 16.15 9.02
N TRP A 239 -26.51 15.31 10.01
CA TRP A 239 -26.34 13.85 9.84
C TRP A 239 -27.65 13.08 9.75
N LYS A 240 -28.72 13.52 10.42
CA LYS A 240 -30.06 12.91 10.27
C LYS A 240 -30.67 13.11 8.88
N LYS A 241 -30.20 14.11 8.12
CA LYS A 241 -30.70 14.45 6.78
C LYS A 241 -29.81 13.99 5.63
N GLN A 242 -28.54 13.68 5.89
CA GLN A 242 -27.75 12.92 4.92
C GLN A 242 -28.23 11.48 5.01
N ASP A 243 -29.00 11.06 4.00
CA ASP A 243 -29.15 9.65 3.68
C ASP A 243 -27.77 8.99 3.68
N PHE A 244 -27.74 7.70 3.95
CA PHE A 244 -26.55 6.92 4.25
C PHE A 244 -25.64 6.70 3.02
N PRO A 245 -24.79 7.68 2.66
CA PRO A 245 -23.41 7.33 2.39
C PRO A 245 -22.44 8.22 3.15
N VAL A 246 -21.29 7.63 3.48
CA VAL A 246 -20.02 8.35 3.65
C VAL A 246 -19.98 9.51 2.66
N SER A 247 -19.98 10.76 3.14
CA SER A 247 -19.92 11.94 2.27
C SER A 247 -18.85 11.69 1.21
N ILE A 248 -19.19 11.88 -0.07
CA ILE A 248 -18.32 11.62 -1.22
C ILE A 248 -16.90 12.15 -0.97
N GLY A 249 -16.76 13.27 -0.25
CA GLY A 249 -15.46 13.80 0.17
C GLY A 249 -14.59 12.82 0.99
N HIS A 250 -15.15 12.06 1.92
CA HIS A 250 -14.38 11.13 2.77
C HIS A 250 -13.78 9.95 1.99
N GLN A 251 -14.49 9.39 1.01
CA GLN A 251 -13.92 8.36 0.13
C GLN A 251 -12.80 8.92 -0.74
N GLN A 252 -12.97 10.16 -1.23
CA GLN A 252 -11.94 10.85 -2.02
C GLN A 252 -10.68 11.13 -1.18
N TYR A 253 -10.83 11.63 0.06
CA TYR A 253 -9.70 11.83 0.96
C TYR A 253 -9.01 10.52 1.33
N THR A 254 -9.76 9.44 1.54
CA THR A 254 -9.21 8.10 1.84
C THR A 254 -8.28 7.63 0.72
N ALA A 255 -8.65 7.85 -0.55
CA ALA A 255 -7.81 7.55 -1.70
C ALA A 255 -6.58 8.47 -1.79
N ILE A 256 -6.74 9.77 -1.55
CA ILE A 256 -5.62 10.75 -1.56
C ILE A 256 -4.62 10.47 -0.43
N GLN A 257 -5.08 10.09 0.75
CA GLN A 257 -4.22 9.69 1.86
C GLN A 257 -3.36 8.45 1.55
N ARG A 258 -3.74 7.66 0.54
CA ARG A 258 -3.04 6.44 0.08
C ARG A 258 -2.33 6.64 -1.25
N ILE A 259 -2.25 7.87 -1.76
CA ILE A 259 -1.72 8.18 -3.10
C ILE A 259 -0.31 7.61 -3.32
N ASP A 260 0.52 7.56 -2.28
CA ASP A 260 1.86 6.96 -2.29
C ASP A 260 1.81 5.45 -2.48
N LYS A 261 0.92 4.75 -1.76
CA LYS A 261 0.69 3.30 -1.92
C LYS A 261 0.19 3.01 -3.32
N LEU A 262 -0.82 3.76 -3.79
CA LEU A 262 -1.40 3.62 -5.12
C LEU A 262 -0.33 3.77 -6.22
N ARG A 263 0.57 4.76 -6.11
CA ARG A 263 1.70 4.93 -7.05
C ARG A 263 2.64 3.72 -7.05
N ASN A 264 3.02 3.22 -5.87
CA ASN A 264 3.88 2.03 -5.76
C ASN A 264 3.20 0.76 -6.29
N TRP A 265 1.88 0.63 -6.10
CA TRP A 265 1.09 -0.47 -6.65
C TRP A 265 1.10 -0.45 -8.17
N VAL A 266 0.96 0.72 -8.81
CA VAL A 266 1.09 0.84 -10.28
C VAL A 266 2.50 0.48 -10.73
N ILE A 267 3.54 1.07 -10.12
CA ILE A 267 4.92 0.87 -10.56
C ILE A 267 5.29 -0.62 -10.56
N LEU A 268 5.09 -1.30 -9.42
CA LEU A 268 5.45 -2.71 -9.29
C LEU A 268 4.44 -3.65 -9.96
N GLY A 269 3.15 -3.28 -9.98
CA GLY A 269 2.12 -4.01 -10.69
C GLY A 269 2.37 -4.04 -12.19
N LEU A 270 2.74 -2.92 -12.81
CA LEU A 270 3.10 -2.87 -14.23
C LEU A 270 4.44 -3.59 -14.51
N LEU A 271 5.41 -3.51 -13.59
CA LEU A 271 6.71 -4.16 -13.76
C LEU A 271 6.59 -5.69 -13.75
N VAL A 272 5.79 -6.23 -12.83
CA VAL A 272 5.67 -7.68 -12.58
C VAL A 272 4.48 -8.32 -13.30
N CYS A 273 3.41 -7.56 -13.57
CA CYS A 273 2.24 -8.02 -14.32
C CYS A 273 2.04 -7.22 -15.62
N PRO A 274 3.04 -7.16 -16.52
CA PRO A 274 2.98 -6.34 -17.73
C PRO A 274 1.91 -6.82 -18.73
N GLY A 275 1.41 -8.05 -18.62
CA GLY A 275 0.31 -8.54 -19.44
C GLY A 275 -0.99 -7.74 -19.24
N GLU A 276 -1.17 -7.13 -18.06
CA GLU A 276 -2.35 -6.36 -17.73
C GLU A 276 -2.42 -5.01 -18.46
N THR A 277 -1.34 -4.56 -19.10
CA THR A 277 -1.38 -3.37 -19.98
C THR A 277 -2.21 -3.59 -21.24
N ALA A 278 -2.67 -4.81 -21.51
CA ALA A 278 -3.68 -5.05 -22.55
C ALA A 278 -5.01 -4.34 -22.26
N ARG A 279 -5.27 -3.99 -20.99
CA ARG A 279 -6.43 -3.19 -20.59
C ARG A 279 -6.12 -1.71 -20.77
N ASN A 280 -7.01 -0.96 -21.42
CA ASN A 280 -6.78 0.44 -21.77
C ASN A 280 -6.48 1.31 -20.54
N GLU A 281 -7.26 1.17 -19.46
CA GLU A 281 -7.08 1.92 -18.23
C GLU A 281 -5.69 1.70 -17.59
N VAL A 282 -5.21 0.46 -17.62
CA VAL A 282 -3.90 0.06 -17.08
C VAL A 282 -2.76 0.51 -18.00
N CYS A 283 -2.95 0.51 -19.31
CA CYS A 283 -2.00 1.09 -20.26
C CYS A 283 -1.85 2.60 -20.07
N GLU A 284 -2.95 3.31 -19.83
CA GLU A 284 -2.90 4.75 -19.56
C GLU A 284 -2.17 5.07 -18.24
N LEU A 285 -2.28 4.19 -17.24
CA LEU A 285 -1.51 4.30 -15.99
C LEU A 285 0.01 4.23 -16.22
N LEU A 286 0.48 3.43 -17.17
CA LEU A 286 1.90 3.38 -17.57
C LEU A 286 2.36 4.75 -18.05
N SER A 287 1.60 5.37 -18.97
CA SER A 287 1.93 6.71 -19.47
C SER A 287 1.88 7.75 -18.36
N LEU A 288 0.86 7.71 -17.50
CA LEU A 288 0.69 8.65 -16.39
C LEU A 288 1.88 8.64 -15.43
N ILE A 289 2.31 7.45 -14.97
CA ILE A 289 3.43 7.33 -14.03
C ILE A 289 4.75 7.72 -14.67
N CYS A 290 5.01 7.31 -15.93
CA CYS A 290 6.24 7.68 -16.64
C CYS A 290 6.34 9.18 -16.94
N LYS A 291 5.23 9.90 -17.08
CA LYS A 291 5.22 11.35 -17.25
C LYS A 291 5.55 12.10 -15.96
N ASP A 292 5.32 11.47 -14.81
CA ASP A 292 5.37 12.10 -13.50
C ASP A 292 6.65 11.76 -12.71
N THR A 293 7.28 10.62 -12.95
CA THR A 293 8.38 10.11 -12.09
C THR A 293 9.48 9.46 -12.92
N PHE A 294 10.75 9.71 -12.54
CA PHE A 294 11.92 9.10 -13.20
C PHE A 294 12.54 7.98 -12.40
N ARG A 295 12.47 8.07 -11.06
CA ARG A 295 13.10 7.15 -10.14
C ARG A 295 12.10 6.69 -9.10
N PHE A 296 12.27 5.47 -8.61
CA PHE A 296 11.50 4.99 -7.48
C PHE A 296 12.38 4.27 -6.47
N ILE A 297 11.91 4.24 -5.22
CA ILE A 297 12.63 3.65 -4.11
C ILE A 297 12.28 2.15 -4.02
N ILE A 298 13.29 1.29 -4.11
CA ILE A 298 13.17 -0.12 -3.71
C ILE A 298 13.10 -0.16 -2.18
N TYR A 299 14.13 0.37 -1.52
CA TYR A 299 14.20 0.46 -0.07
C TYR A 299 15.23 1.51 0.37
N ARG A 300 14.81 2.49 1.16
CA ARG A 300 15.65 3.62 1.63
C ARG A 300 16.35 4.33 0.47
N ASN A 301 17.69 4.31 0.42
CA ASN A 301 18.50 4.92 -0.64
C ASN A 301 18.78 3.98 -1.82
N HIS A 302 18.33 2.73 -1.81
CA HIS A 302 18.34 1.91 -3.03
C HIS A 302 17.20 2.32 -3.94
N VAL A 303 17.57 2.98 -5.02
CA VAL A 303 16.68 3.60 -6.01
C VAL A 303 16.99 3.05 -7.39
N GLU A 304 15.95 2.94 -8.22
CA GLU A 304 16.09 2.51 -9.61
C GLU A 304 15.50 3.53 -10.57
N TRP A 305 15.98 3.51 -11.80
CA TRP A 305 15.45 4.32 -12.89
C TRP A 305 14.26 3.62 -13.53
N LEU A 306 13.10 4.29 -13.49
CA LEU A 306 11.82 3.73 -13.90
C LEU A 306 11.77 3.44 -15.40
N HIS A 307 12.08 4.43 -16.25
CA HIS A 307 11.91 4.30 -17.69
C HIS A 307 12.78 3.19 -18.30
N PRO A 308 14.09 3.05 -17.97
CA PRO A 308 14.90 1.94 -18.46
C PRO A 308 14.35 0.57 -18.04
N LEU A 309 13.86 0.43 -16.80
CA LEU A 309 13.26 -0.81 -16.33
C LEU A 309 12.00 -1.17 -17.12
N PHE A 310 11.14 -0.19 -17.39
CA PHE A 310 9.92 -0.42 -18.18
C PHE A 310 10.22 -0.71 -19.65
N GLU A 311 11.19 0.00 -20.23
CA GLU A 311 11.64 -0.26 -21.60
C GLU A 311 12.19 -1.69 -21.73
N GLN A 312 12.96 -2.16 -20.75
CA GLN A 312 13.55 -3.49 -20.75
C GLN A 312 12.54 -4.61 -20.47
N HIS A 313 11.63 -4.42 -19.51
CA HIS A 313 10.83 -5.52 -18.95
C HIS A 313 9.32 -5.44 -19.21
N VAL A 314 8.78 -4.26 -19.51
CA VAL A 314 7.33 -4.06 -19.71
C VAL A 314 7.00 -3.95 -21.19
N VAL A 315 7.70 -3.09 -21.94
CA VAL A 315 7.43 -2.83 -23.36
C VAL A 315 7.48 -4.10 -24.23
N PRO A 316 8.46 -5.01 -24.10
CA PRO A 316 8.51 -6.22 -24.92
C PRO A 316 7.31 -7.14 -24.70
N LEU A 317 6.87 -7.28 -23.45
CA LEU A 317 5.74 -8.13 -23.07
C LEU A 317 4.41 -7.49 -23.45
N MET A 318 4.26 -6.18 -23.26
CA MET A 318 3.11 -5.40 -23.75
C MET A 318 2.92 -5.58 -25.27
N ILE A 319 4.00 -5.53 -26.06
CA ILE A 319 3.93 -5.77 -27.51
C ILE A 319 3.56 -7.23 -27.81
N SER A 320 4.12 -8.18 -27.06
CA SER A 320 3.87 -9.60 -27.25
C SER A 320 2.42 -9.99 -26.97
N THR A 321 1.84 -9.48 -25.88
CA THR A 321 0.43 -9.73 -25.52
C THR A 321 -0.51 -9.07 -26.51
N ALA A 322 -0.24 -7.83 -26.89
CA ALA A 322 -1.08 -7.12 -27.83
C ALA A 322 -1.02 -7.70 -29.25
N LYS A 323 0.08 -8.36 -29.68
CA LYS A 323 0.16 -9.11 -30.95
C LYS A 323 -0.85 -10.26 -31.06
N LYS A 324 -1.39 -10.77 -29.94
CA LYS A 324 -2.48 -11.75 -29.95
C LYS A 324 -3.80 -11.13 -30.44
N GLY A 325 -3.95 -9.81 -30.31
CA GLY A 325 -4.89 -9.02 -31.10
C GLY A 325 -4.19 -8.49 -32.36
N HIS A 326 -4.84 -8.46 -33.52
CA HIS A 326 -4.18 -8.02 -34.75
C HIS A 326 -3.86 -6.51 -34.74
N LEU A 327 -2.70 -6.11 -34.20
CA LEU A 327 -2.23 -4.72 -34.23
C LEU A 327 -1.61 -4.35 -35.59
N THR A 328 -1.94 -3.15 -36.06
CA THR A 328 -1.32 -2.49 -37.21
C THR A 328 0.16 -2.16 -36.95
N TRP A 329 0.93 -1.88 -38.01
CA TRP A 329 2.33 -1.48 -37.88
C TRP A 329 2.51 -0.15 -37.12
N GLY A 330 1.59 0.81 -37.33
CA GLY A 330 1.58 2.10 -36.64
C GLY A 330 1.40 1.95 -35.14
N GLU A 331 0.40 1.18 -34.71
CA GLU A 331 0.13 0.93 -33.28
C GLU A 331 1.30 0.21 -32.59
N LYS A 332 1.93 -0.77 -33.26
CA LYS A 332 3.14 -1.42 -32.75
C LYS A 332 4.30 -0.44 -32.57
N ARG A 333 4.45 0.52 -33.50
CA ARG A 333 5.48 1.56 -33.43
C ARG A 333 5.19 2.53 -32.30
N ASP A 334 3.95 2.95 -32.13
CA ASP A 334 3.55 3.86 -31.07
C ASP A 334 3.72 3.23 -29.69
N MET A 335 3.33 1.97 -29.53
CA MET A 335 3.47 1.21 -28.29
C MET A 335 4.95 0.99 -27.89
N LYS A 336 5.84 0.75 -28.86
CA LYS A 336 7.29 0.73 -28.63
C LYS A 336 7.83 2.07 -28.13
N ARG A 337 7.19 3.17 -28.49
CA ARG A 337 7.61 4.52 -28.13
C ARG A 337 6.83 5.08 -26.93
N THR A 338 5.97 4.31 -26.29
CA THR A 338 5.13 4.79 -25.18
C THR A 338 5.99 5.31 -24.03
N VAL A 339 6.98 4.52 -23.59
CA VAL A 339 7.88 4.89 -22.49
C VAL A 339 8.82 6.02 -22.91
N GLU A 340 9.38 5.97 -24.13
CA GLU A 340 10.20 7.05 -24.70
C GLU A 340 9.46 8.40 -24.76
N LYS A 341 8.24 8.43 -25.31
CA LYS A 341 7.43 9.66 -25.40
C LYS A 341 7.06 10.19 -24.00
N ALA A 342 6.73 9.30 -23.07
CA ALA A 342 6.42 9.68 -21.70
C ALA A 342 7.66 10.22 -20.98
N PHE A 343 8.84 9.64 -21.24
CA PHE A 343 10.13 10.14 -20.75
C PHE A 343 10.42 11.55 -21.27
N SER A 344 10.35 11.78 -22.59
CA SER A 344 10.55 13.13 -23.16
C SER A 344 9.60 14.15 -22.54
N HIS A 345 8.33 13.79 -22.37
CA HIS A 345 7.36 14.66 -21.71
C HIS A 345 7.74 14.95 -20.25
N ALA A 346 8.16 13.94 -19.49
CA ALA A 346 8.60 14.12 -18.11
C ALA A 346 9.80 15.08 -18.03
N CYS A 347 10.79 14.91 -18.92
CA CYS A 347 11.96 15.78 -19.01
C CYS A 347 11.58 17.26 -19.18
N GLU A 348 10.54 17.54 -19.98
CA GLU A 348 10.10 18.90 -20.29
C GLU A 348 9.17 19.49 -19.23
N ASN A 349 8.32 18.68 -18.59
CA ASN A 349 7.17 19.18 -17.82
C ASN A 349 7.17 18.81 -16.32
N ALA A 350 7.74 17.66 -15.94
CA ALA A 350 7.54 17.11 -14.59
C ALA A 350 8.00 18.07 -13.48
N MET A 351 9.17 18.69 -13.63
CA MET A 351 9.68 19.64 -12.64
C MET A 351 8.74 20.82 -12.41
N TYR A 352 8.19 21.38 -13.49
CA TYR A 352 7.24 22.49 -13.43
C TYR A 352 5.92 22.05 -12.77
N ASP A 353 5.37 20.90 -13.18
CA ASP A 353 4.12 20.39 -12.63
C ASP A 353 4.23 20.12 -11.12
N HIS A 354 5.33 19.52 -10.68
CA HIS A 354 5.62 19.30 -9.26
C HIS A 354 5.87 20.62 -8.50
N GLU A 355 6.52 21.61 -9.12
CA GLU A 355 6.67 22.94 -8.51
C GLU A 355 5.31 23.63 -8.28
N MET A 356 4.38 23.49 -9.23
CA MET A 356 3.00 23.98 -9.08
C MET A 356 2.26 23.24 -7.96
N ARG A 357 2.43 21.91 -7.84
CA ARG A 357 1.90 21.12 -6.70
C ARG A 357 2.41 21.66 -5.37
N ARG A 358 3.73 21.83 -5.24
CA ARG A 358 4.35 22.35 -4.01
C ARG A 358 3.83 23.73 -3.63
N THR A 359 3.73 24.63 -4.61
CA THR A 359 3.22 25.99 -4.39
C THR A 359 1.77 25.97 -3.90
N TRP A 360 0.90 25.21 -4.57
CA TRP A 360 -0.50 25.09 -4.19
C TRP A 360 -0.67 24.44 -2.81
N LEU A 361 0.05 23.35 -2.52
CA LEU A 361 0.00 22.67 -1.23
C LEU A 361 0.48 23.57 -0.09
N THR A 362 1.53 24.37 -0.32
CA THR A 362 2.05 25.32 0.68
C THR A 362 0.98 26.32 1.06
N HIS A 363 0.40 27.02 0.07
CA HIS A 363 -0.66 28.00 0.31
C HIS A 363 -1.86 27.35 0.98
N LYS A 364 -2.26 26.15 0.53
CA LYS A 364 -3.46 25.51 1.08
C LYS A 364 -3.27 25.03 2.51
N LEU A 365 -2.10 24.50 2.85
CA LEU A 365 -1.77 24.14 4.24
C LEU A 365 -1.72 25.38 5.14
N GLN A 366 -1.14 26.49 4.68
CA GLN A 366 -1.10 27.75 5.43
C GLN A 366 -2.50 28.32 5.65
N GLU A 367 -3.35 28.36 4.61
CA GLU A 367 -4.75 28.79 4.70
C GLU A 367 -5.50 27.97 5.76
N VAL A 368 -5.40 26.64 5.69
CA VAL A 368 -6.06 25.74 6.64
C VAL A 368 -5.51 25.90 8.05
N ALA A 369 -4.19 26.05 8.20
CA ALA A 369 -3.56 26.27 9.50
C ALA A 369 -4.08 27.56 10.16
N THR A 370 -4.09 28.68 9.43
CA THR A 370 -4.59 29.97 9.93
C THR A 370 -6.05 29.87 10.36
N CYS A 371 -6.93 29.27 9.55
CA CYS A 371 -8.33 29.11 9.93
C CYS A 371 -8.50 28.22 11.18
N VAL A 372 -7.73 27.14 11.31
CA VAL A 372 -7.81 26.25 12.48
C VAL A 372 -7.22 26.89 13.74
N GLU A 373 -6.22 27.77 13.61
CA GLU A 373 -5.71 28.54 14.75
C GLU A 373 -6.72 29.57 15.26
N GLU A 374 -7.47 30.21 14.35
CA GLU A 374 -8.57 31.11 14.70
C GLU A 374 -9.76 30.34 15.29
N GLU A 375 -10.09 29.18 14.72
CA GLU A 375 -11.21 28.33 15.14
C GLU A 375 -10.80 26.84 15.19
N PRO A 376 -10.30 26.36 16.34
CA PRO A 376 -9.82 24.98 16.49
C PRO A 376 -10.86 23.90 16.18
N GLU A 377 -12.15 24.21 16.32
CA GLU A 377 -13.27 23.30 16.05
C GLU A 377 -13.36 22.87 14.57
N LEU A 378 -12.83 23.67 13.65
CA LEU A 378 -12.78 23.35 12.23
C LEU A 378 -12.03 22.05 11.95
N ILE A 379 -11.03 21.71 12.78
CA ILE A 379 -10.23 20.50 12.60
C ILE A 379 -11.07 19.22 12.72
N LEU A 380 -12.17 19.25 13.48
CA LEU A 380 -13.00 18.08 13.76
C LEU A 380 -13.75 17.61 12.51
N ASN A 381 -14.24 18.55 11.71
CA ASN A 381 -14.92 18.28 10.43
C ASN A 381 -13.96 18.04 9.28
N ASN A 382 -12.82 18.72 9.31
CA ASN A 382 -11.91 18.78 8.19
C ASN A 382 -10.70 17.85 8.36
N TYR A 383 -10.70 16.97 9.38
CA TYR A 383 -9.58 16.09 9.69
C TYR A 383 -9.11 15.26 8.48
N ASP A 384 -10.02 14.64 7.74
CA ASP A 384 -9.65 13.81 6.58
C ASP A 384 -9.02 14.62 5.45
N MET A 385 -9.49 15.85 5.26
CA MET A 385 -8.95 16.81 4.32
C MET A 385 -7.52 17.21 4.70
N VAL A 386 -7.31 17.55 5.98
CA VAL A 386 -5.99 17.89 6.53
C VAL A 386 -5.02 16.72 6.33
N MET A 387 -5.45 15.50 6.65
CA MET A 387 -4.62 14.30 6.46
C MET A 387 -4.31 14.02 4.99
N ALA A 388 -5.25 14.31 4.07
CA ALA A 388 -5.02 14.21 2.64
C ALA A 388 -3.98 15.25 2.15
N LEU A 389 -4.05 16.50 2.62
CA LEU A 389 -3.06 17.54 2.33
C LEU A 389 -1.66 17.18 2.86
N LEU A 390 -1.59 16.62 4.07
CA LEU A 390 -0.34 16.13 4.66
C LEU A 390 0.25 14.96 3.87
N ALA A 391 -0.58 14.03 3.38
CA ALA A 391 -0.11 12.93 2.55
C ALA A 391 0.46 13.41 1.20
N MET A 392 -0.21 14.37 0.54
CA MET A 392 0.26 14.95 -0.71
C MET A 392 1.55 15.78 -0.53
N SER A 393 1.63 16.58 0.53
CA SER A 393 2.84 17.36 0.82
C SER A 393 4.04 16.47 1.13
N ARG A 394 3.87 15.37 1.89
CA ARG A 394 4.93 14.38 2.08
C ARG A 394 5.39 13.78 0.74
N LEU A 395 4.45 13.39 -0.12
CA LEU A 395 4.76 12.82 -1.44
C LEU A 395 5.60 13.79 -2.29
N GLU A 396 5.25 15.07 -2.32
CA GLU A 396 5.99 16.08 -3.09
C GLU A 396 7.38 16.35 -2.53
N ILE A 397 7.55 16.31 -1.20
CA ILE A 397 8.85 16.45 -0.56
C ILE A 397 9.73 15.22 -0.85
N GLU A 398 9.18 14.01 -0.76
CA GLU A 398 9.90 12.79 -1.15
C GLU A 398 10.27 12.81 -2.63
N TRP A 399 9.37 13.28 -3.51
CA TRP A 399 9.62 13.36 -4.94
C TRP A 399 10.80 14.28 -5.26
N ILE A 400 10.83 15.50 -4.71
CA ILE A 400 11.93 16.43 -5.01
C ILE A 400 13.26 15.94 -4.41
N MET A 401 13.25 15.32 -3.24
CA MET A 401 14.46 14.74 -2.64
C MET A 401 15.03 13.59 -3.50
N LEU A 402 14.16 12.86 -4.20
CA LEU A 402 14.57 11.74 -5.06
C LEU A 402 15.10 12.19 -6.44
N HIS A 403 14.70 13.36 -6.92
CA HIS A 403 14.95 13.81 -8.29
C HIS A 403 15.83 15.06 -8.41
N ALA A 404 15.93 15.89 -7.37
CA ALA A 404 16.74 17.09 -7.42
C ALA A 404 18.21 16.77 -7.68
N ASN A 405 18.83 17.52 -8.60
CA ASN A 405 20.25 17.40 -8.98
C ASN A 405 20.67 16.04 -9.55
N GLU A 406 19.72 15.17 -9.90
CA GLU A 406 20.04 13.90 -10.54
C GLU A 406 20.39 14.08 -12.02
N SER A 407 21.38 13.32 -12.48
CA SER A 407 21.81 13.29 -13.88
C SER A 407 21.26 12.05 -14.57
N LEU A 408 21.09 12.11 -15.90
CA LEU A 408 20.63 10.93 -16.63
C LEU A 408 21.63 9.78 -16.48
N PRO A 409 21.14 8.54 -16.31
CA PRO A 409 22.01 7.40 -16.25
C PRO A 409 22.72 7.19 -17.59
N LYS A 410 24.02 6.87 -17.53
CA LYS A 410 24.86 6.64 -18.73
C LYS A 410 24.39 5.46 -19.60
N PHE A 411 23.63 4.54 -19.03
CA PHE A 411 23.08 3.36 -19.72
C PHE A 411 21.75 3.64 -20.44
N MET A 412 21.25 4.87 -20.40
CA MET A 412 20.03 5.25 -21.12
C MET A 412 20.24 5.15 -22.64
N PRO A 413 19.24 4.71 -23.42
CA PRO A 413 19.38 4.62 -24.88
C PRO A 413 19.81 5.95 -25.51
N LEU A 414 20.79 5.89 -26.43
CA LEU A 414 21.30 7.05 -27.19
C LEU A 414 20.20 7.79 -27.97
N SER A 415 19.10 7.12 -28.32
CA SER A 415 17.93 7.78 -28.93
C SER A 415 17.26 8.78 -27.99
N TRP A 416 17.34 8.55 -26.67
CA TRP A 416 16.72 9.38 -25.65
C TRP A 416 17.65 10.51 -25.15
N SER A 417 18.97 10.38 -25.40
CA SER A 417 19.99 11.32 -24.93
C SER A 417 20.05 12.64 -25.72
N LYS A 418 19.25 12.80 -26.78
CA LYS A 418 19.11 14.07 -27.53
C LYS A 418 18.21 15.07 -26.82
N THR A 419 17.44 14.62 -25.83
CA THR A 419 16.64 15.48 -24.95
C THR A 419 17.60 16.19 -24.01
N SER A 420 17.73 17.51 -24.13
CA SER A 420 18.61 18.33 -23.31
C SER A 420 18.21 18.25 -21.83
N PHE A 421 18.91 17.41 -21.07
CA PHE A 421 18.81 17.29 -19.62
C PHE A 421 19.97 18.06 -18.99
N PRO A 422 19.73 18.82 -17.92
CA PRO A 422 19.62 18.21 -16.59
C PRO A 422 18.20 18.34 -16.01
N LEU A 423 17.86 17.53 -15.00
CA LEU A 423 16.72 17.80 -14.09
C LEU A 423 16.80 19.17 -13.40
N GLY A 424 17.89 19.91 -13.60
CA GLY A 424 17.95 21.35 -13.45
C GLY A 424 17.95 22.03 -14.82
N HIS A 425 16.84 22.69 -15.17
CA HIS A 425 17.01 24.01 -15.77
C HIS A 425 17.98 24.76 -14.86
N ALA A 426 19.00 25.37 -15.46
CA ALA A 426 20.05 26.16 -14.82
C ALA A 426 19.54 27.44 -14.08
N LYS A 427 18.35 27.40 -13.48
CA LYS A 427 17.72 28.45 -12.68
C LYS A 427 17.02 27.99 -11.39
N SER A 428 16.75 26.69 -11.17
CA SER A 428 16.35 26.19 -9.84
C SER A 428 17.53 25.46 -9.21
N SER A 429 18.55 26.20 -8.81
CA SER A 429 19.59 25.68 -7.93
C SER A 429 18.91 25.21 -6.65
N PHE A 430 18.96 23.92 -6.36
CA PHE A 430 18.71 23.45 -5.01
C PHE A 430 19.66 24.24 -4.06
N PRO A 431 19.16 24.81 -2.95
CA PRO A 431 17.86 24.55 -2.35
C PRO A 431 16.69 25.27 -3.03
N ASP A 432 15.63 24.50 -3.37
CA ASP A 432 14.34 25.07 -3.77
C ASP A 432 13.64 25.62 -2.53
N LEU A 433 13.61 26.96 -2.40
CA LEU A 433 12.95 27.66 -1.29
C LEU A 433 11.49 27.21 -1.13
N LYS A 434 10.81 26.80 -2.21
CA LYS A 434 9.42 26.32 -2.15
C LYS A 434 9.29 25.00 -1.41
N VAL A 435 10.30 24.13 -1.48
CA VAL A 435 10.34 22.88 -0.68
C VAL A 435 10.46 23.22 0.80
N ALA A 436 11.32 24.18 1.15
CA ALA A 436 11.45 24.62 2.54
C ALA A 436 10.14 25.23 3.07
N CYS A 437 9.45 26.06 2.27
CA CYS A 437 8.14 26.60 2.61
C CYS A 437 7.10 25.50 2.80
N LEU A 438 7.07 24.50 1.92
CA LEU A 438 6.16 23.35 2.03
C LEU A 438 6.45 22.52 3.29
N MET A 439 7.72 22.24 3.59
CA MET A 439 8.13 21.53 4.80
C MET A 439 7.72 22.30 6.06
N SER A 440 7.88 23.62 6.06
CA SER A 440 7.44 24.48 7.16
C SER A 440 5.92 24.42 7.36
N ALA A 441 5.14 24.62 6.29
CA ALA A 441 3.68 24.54 6.35
C ALA A 441 3.18 23.14 6.77
N HIS A 442 3.85 22.08 6.31
CA HIS A 442 3.57 20.71 6.70
C HIS A 442 3.80 20.50 8.21
N GLU A 443 4.96 20.89 8.73
CA GLU A 443 5.28 20.73 10.16
C GLU A 443 4.40 21.62 11.05
N HIS A 444 4.04 22.82 10.60
CA HIS A 444 3.09 23.70 11.28
C HIS A 444 1.73 23.03 11.44
N MET A 445 1.17 22.48 10.36
CA MET A 445 -0.11 21.77 10.43
C MET A 445 -0.02 20.50 11.31
N LEU A 446 1.10 19.78 11.28
CA LEU A 446 1.35 18.67 12.22
C LEU A 446 1.39 19.15 13.67
N HIS A 447 1.98 20.31 13.94
CA HIS A 447 2.02 20.91 15.27
C HIS A 447 0.61 21.20 15.79
N ILE A 448 -0.23 21.86 14.99
CA ILE A 448 -1.66 22.11 15.31
C ILE A 448 -2.39 20.79 15.60
N LEU A 449 -2.21 19.76 14.76
CA LEU A 449 -2.80 18.44 15.00
C LEU A 449 -2.33 17.78 16.31
N ARG A 450 -1.05 17.97 16.69
CA ARG A 450 -0.52 17.47 17.97
C ARG A 450 -1.17 18.20 19.15
N GLN A 451 -1.28 19.52 19.06
CA GLN A 451 -1.92 20.35 20.09
C GLN A 451 -3.39 19.95 20.32
N HIS A 452 -4.16 19.80 19.23
CA HIS A 452 -5.59 19.47 19.31
C HIS A 452 -5.88 17.96 19.26
N GLY A 453 -4.84 17.12 19.33
CA GLY A 453 -4.98 15.67 19.16
C GLY A 453 -5.94 15.03 20.15
N LYS A 454 -6.00 15.51 21.41
CA LYS A 454 -6.97 15.01 22.41
C LYS A 454 -8.42 15.25 21.98
N ALA A 455 -8.73 16.46 21.52
CA ALA A 455 -10.07 16.83 21.07
C ALA A 455 -10.48 16.05 19.82
N VAL A 456 -9.56 15.90 18.85
CA VAL A 456 -9.79 15.05 17.67
C VAL A 456 -10.11 13.61 18.06
N ARG A 457 -9.38 13.04 19.03
CA ARG A 457 -9.65 11.69 19.53
C ARG A 457 -11.01 11.58 20.22
N ALA A 458 -11.33 12.53 21.09
CA ALA A 458 -12.61 12.58 21.79
C ALA A 458 -13.80 12.69 20.83
N TYR A 459 -13.71 13.63 19.87
CA TYR A 459 -14.72 13.82 18.83
C TYR A 459 -14.88 12.58 17.94
N SER A 460 -13.76 11.96 17.56
CA SER A 460 -13.78 10.69 16.84
C SER A 460 -14.55 9.62 17.65
N ALA A 461 -14.18 9.39 18.90
CA ALA A 461 -14.87 8.41 19.76
C ALA A 461 -16.38 8.70 19.89
N TRP A 462 -16.75 9.97 20.08
CA TRP A 462 -18.14 10.43 20.10
C TRP A 462 -18.86 10.15 18.78
N LEU A 463 -18.24 10.46 17.64
CA LEU A 463 -18.82 10.24 16.32
C LEU A 463 -19.13 8.75 16.09
N LEU A 464 -18.22 7.88 16.49
CA LEU A 464 -18.41 6.44 16.39
C LEU A 464 -19.51 5.93 17.32
N TRP A 465 -19.55 6.40 18.56
CA TRP A 465 -20.65 6.13 19.49
C TRP A 465 -22.00 6.51 18.89
N ASN A 466 -22.11 7.74 18.40
CA ASN A 466 -23.35 8.24 17.84
C ASN A 466 -23.78 7.43 16.61
N ARG A 467 -22.85 7.04 15.74
CA ARG A 467 -23.15 6.19 14.56
C ARG A 467 -23.61 4.79 14.96
N LEU A 468 -22.96 4.17 15.94
CA LEU A 468 -23.36 2.84 16.44
C LEU A 468 -24.76 2.86 17.06
N GLN A 469 -25.11 3.91 17.82
CA GLN A 469 -26.44 4.06 18.41
C GLN A 469 -27.53 4.42 17.40
N THR A 470 -27.23 5.32 16.45
CA THR A 470 -28.24 5.87 15.54
C THR A 470 -28.55 4.95 14.36
N PHE A 471 -27.58 4.15 13.92
CA PHE A 471 -27.72 3.35 12.70
C PHE A 471 -27.60 1.85 12.97
N VAL A 472 -26.51 1.39 13.60
CA VAL A 472 -26.28 -0.04 13.79
C VAL A 472 -27.32 -0.67 14.72
N LYS A 473 -27.67 0.00 15.82
CA LYS A 473 -28.66 -0.53 16.78
C LYS A 473 -30.08 -0.63 16.18
N PRO A 474 -30.65 0.38 15.48
CA PRO A 474 -31.95 0.22 14.81
C PRO A 474 -31.95 -0.82 13.69
N MET A 475 -30.90 -0.85 12.85
CA MET A 475 -30.77 -1.87 11.80
C MET A 475 -30.69 -3.27 12.41
N TYR A 476 -29.96 -3.44 13.50
CA TYR A 476 -29.87 -4.68 14.24
C TYR A 476 -31.24 -5.17 14.74
N HIS A 477 -32.04 -4.27 15.31
CA HIS A 477 -33.40 -4.60 15.74
C HIS A 477 -34.30 -5.03 14.57
N GLN A 478 -34.10 -4.45 13.37
CA GLN A 478 -34.81 -4.87 12.16
C GLN A 478 -34.40 -6.28 11.72
N ILE A 479 -33.10 -6.63 11.75
CA ILE A 479 -32.61 -7.99 11.41
C ILE A 479 -33.12 -9.02 12.42
N ALA A 480 -33.04 -8.72 13.72
CA ALA A 480 -33.48 -9.62 14.78
C ALA A 480 -34.99 -9.88 14.75
N SER A 481 -35.78 -8.93 14.22
CA SER A 481 -37.23 -9.06 14.06
C SER A 481 -37.66 -9.88 12.83
N ALA A 482 -36.74 -10.27 11.93
CA ALA A 482 -37.05 -11.03 10.73
C ALA A 482 -37.00 -12.57 11.01
N PRO A 483 -38.15 -13.29 10.95
CA PRO A 483 -38.22 -14.70 11.36
C PRO A 483 -37.51 -15.69 10.42
N THR A 484 -37.17 -15.29 9.19
CA THR A 484 -36.50 -16.16 8.19
C THR A 484 -34.97 -16.22 8.35
N LEU A 485 -34.36 -15.34 9.15
CA LEU A 485 -32.90 -15.27 9.31
C LEU A 485 -32.35 -15.86 10.62
N THR A 486 -33.19 -16.25 11.57
CA THR A 486 -32.76 -16.50 12.96
C THR A 486 -31.91 -17.76 13.17
N ARG A 487 -32.00 -18.80 12.32
CA ARG A 487 -31.30 -20.08 12.59
C ARG A 487 -29.83 -20.12 12.12
N HIS A 488 -29.46 -19.41 11.07
CA HIS A 488 -28.07 -19.35 10.58
C HIS A 488 -27.26 -18.12 11.07
N HIS A 489 -27.93 -17.13 11.65
CA HIS A 489 -27.32 -15.82 11.98
C HIS A 489 -27.14 -15.58 13.49
N GLN A 490 -27.58 -16.51 14.36
CA GLN A 490 -27.49 -16.40 15.82
C GLN A 490 -26.08 -16.07 16.38
N PRO A 491 -24.96 -16.62 15.86
CA PRO A 491 -23.62 -16.29 16.36
C PRO A 491 -23.25 -14.82 16.12
N VAL A 492 -23.67 -14.25 14.99
CA VAL A 492 -23.43 -12.85 14.63
C VAL A 492 -24.30 -11.93 15.49
N LEU A 493 -25.54 -12.35 15.74
CA LEU A 493 -26.45 -11.66 16.65
C LEU A 493 -25.86 -11.54 18.06
N THR A 494 -25.33 -12.63 18.62
CA THR A 494 -24.66 -12.61 19.94
C THR A 494 -23.42 -11.72 19.98
N THR A 495 -22.61 -11.68 18.93
CA THR A 495 -21.40 -10.83 18.91
C THR A 495 -21.75 -9.35 18.79
N ILE A 496 -22.78 -8.99 18.02
CA ILE A 496 -23.27 -7.62 17.90
C ILE A 496 -23.89 -7.14 19.23
N ASP A 497 -24.70 -7.96 19.91
CA ASP A 497 -25.27 -7.60 21.23
C ASP A 497 -24.18 -7.40 22.29
N THR A 498 -23.16 -8.26 22.29
CA THR A 498 -22.01 -8.13 23.18
C THR A 498 -21.23 -6.84 22.91
N LEU A 499 -21.07 -6.48 21.63
CA LEU A 499 -20.45 -5.22 21.21
C LEU A 499 -21.29 -4.01 21.63
N LEU A 500 -22.58 -3.96 21.31
CA LEU A 500 -23.46 -2.84 21.65
C LEU A 500 -23.52 -2.60 23.17
N SER A 501 -23.53 -3.67 23.96
CA SER A 501 -23.45 -3.62 25.43
C SER A 501 -22.13 -3.03 25.92
N LYS A 502 -20.98 -3.55 25.44
CA LYS A 502 -19.65 -3.01 25.78
C LYS A 502 -19.50 -1.55 25.34
N TYR A 503 -19.91 -1.24 24.11
CA TYR A 503 -19.82 0.10 23.55
C TYR A 503 -20.64 1.10 24.37
N SER A 504 -21.79 0.69 24.93
CA SER A 504 -22.64 1.48 25.84
C SER A 504 -22.01 1.79 27.18
N GLN A 505 -21.21 0.86 27.71
CA GLN A 505 -20.45 1.09 28.93
C GLN A 505 -19.26 2.02 28.69
N ILE A 506 -18.49 1.81 27.61
CA ILE A 506 -17.33 2.62 27.28
C ILE A 506 -17.70 4.05 26.86
N SER A 507 -18.78 4.23 26.10
CA SER A 507 -19.22 5.57 25.74
C SER A 507 -19.75 6.36 26.92
N LYS A 508 -20.51 5.73 27.82
CA LYS A 508 -20.91 6.37 29.08
C LYS A 508 -19.68 6.76 29.89
N ALA A 509 -18.67 5.89 29.98
CA ALA A 509 -17.43 6.18 30.69
C ALA A 509 -16.59 7.30 30.03
N LEU A 510 -16.52 7.36 28.69
CA LEU A 510 -15.81 8.40 27.94
C LEU A 510 -16.54 9.75 27.99
N LEU A 511 -17.86 9.76 27.83
CA LEU A 511 -18.70 10.97 27.88
C LEU A 511 -18.73 11.58 29.29
N GLN A 512 -18.89 10.74 30.33
CA GLN A 512 -18.84 11.19 31.73
C GLN A 512 -17.48 11.79 32.11
N ARG A 513 -16.37 11.31 31.52
CA ARG A 513 -15.01 11.81 31.81
C ARG A 513 -14.59 13.01 30.96
N LEU A 514 -15.25 13.27 29.84
CA LEU A 514 -15.04 14.46 29.01
C LEU A 514 -15.90 15.66 29.47
N ALA A 515 -16.71 15.50 30.52
CA ALA A 515 -17.71 16.50 30.94
C ALA A 515 -18.65 16.92 29.80
N VAL A 516 -19.02 15.98 28.94
CA VAL A 516 -19.94 16.20 27.82
C VAL A 516 -21.24 15.47 28.15
N ASP A 517 -22.31 16.24 28.39
CA ASP A 517 -23.66 15.68 28.48
C ASP A 517 -23.97 14.89 27.20
N SER A 518 -24.66 13.76 27.33
CA SER A 518 -24.92 12.80 26.23
C SER A 518 -25.70 13.37 25.02
N HIS A 519 -26.01 14.66 25.03
CA HIS A 519 -26.73 15.40 24.00
C HIS A 519 -25.95 16.55 23.36
N ASP A 520 -24.80 16.97 23.91
CA ASP A 520 -24.04 18.13 23.42
C ASP A 520 -22.70 17.75 22.78
N MET A 521 -22.20 18.63 21.90
CA MET A 521 -20.90 18.52 21.22
C MET A 521 -19.74 18.69 22.22
N PRO A 522 -18.61 17.95 22.07
CA PRO A 522 -17.44 18.22 22.89
C PRO A 522 -16.86 19.60 22.56
N HIS A 523 -16.96 20.54 23.49
CA HIS A 523 -16.28 21.83 23.42
C HIS A 523 -14.80 21.71 23.82
N PHE A 524 -13.93 22.53 23.23
CA PHE A 524 -12.52 22.64 23.59
C PHE A 524 -12.37 23.27 24.99
N ALA A 525 -12.61 22.49 26.05
CA ALA A 525 -12.24 22.86 27.41
C ALA A 525 -10.92 22.19 27.81
N ASN A 526 -9.95 23.02 28.22
CA ASN A 526 -8.63 22.63 28.71
C ASN A 526 -8.68 21.49 29.73
N GLN A 527 -8.20 20.28 29.40
CA GLN A 527 -7.88 19.26 30.41
C GLN A 527 -6.57 18.49 30.14
N SER A 528 -5.60 18.75 31.02
CA SER A 528 -4.52 17.85 31.46
C SER A 528 -5.15 16.70 32.27
N ASN A 529 -4.99 15.44 31.88
CA ASN A 529 -3.95 14.54 32.42
C ASN A 529 -4.01 13.15 31.73
N ASP A 530 -2.91 12.41 31.89
CA ASP A 530 -2.61 10.98 31.66
C ASP A 530 -3.58 10.06 30.89
N SER A 531 -3.07 9.38 29.85
CA SER A 531 -3.86 8.54 28.93
C SER A 531 -3.18 7.25 28.45
N SER A 532 -2.32 6.61 29.25
CA SER A 532 -1.63 5.36 28.85
C SER A 532 -2.55 4.13 28.90
N GLY A 533 -3.33 3.94 29.97
CA GLY A 533 -4.28 2.82 30.10
C GLY A 533 -5.53 2.90 29.20
N GLN A 534 -5.82 4.08 28.63
CA GLN A 534 -7.02 4.34 27.81
C GLN A 534 -6.88 3.85 26.36
N LEU A 535 -5.65 3.63 25.89
CA LEU A 535 -5.39 3.14 24.53
C LEU A 535 -5.78 1.66 24.40
N GLU A 536 -5.54 0.87 25.45
CA GLU A 536 -5.77 -0.58 25.45
C GLU A 536 -7.27 -0.94 25.41
N GLU A 537 -8.12 -0.29 26.22
CA GLU A 537 -9.58 -0.52 26.20
C GLU A 537 -10.21 -0.15 24.85
N ILE A 538 -9.75 0.94 24.23
CA ILE A 538 -10.16 1.38 22.90
C ILE A 538 -9.67 0.39 21.82
N GLN A 539 -8.46 -0.14 21.99
CA GLN A 539 -7.86 -1.12 21.06
C GLN A 539 -8.62 -2.44 21.05
N ASP A 540 -9.02 -2.94 22.22
CA ASP A 540 -9.80 -4.17 22.39
C ASP A 540 -11.20 -4.06 21.76
N LEU A 541 -11.85 -2.91 21.94
CA LEU A 541 -13.12 -2.60 21.28
C LEU A 541 -12.99 -2.57 19.76
N PHE A 542 -11.92 -1.97 19.25
CA PHE A 542 -11.69 -1.95 17.81
C PHE A 542 -11.38 -3.32 17.25
N GLN A 543 -10.71 -4.21 17.99
CA GLN A 543 -10.54 -5.60 17.57
C GLN A 543 -11.89 -6.33 17.53
N ALA A 544 -12.76 -6.09 18.50
CA ALA A 544 -14.08 -6.69 18.53
C ALA A 544 -14.99 -6.18 17.37
N VAL A 545 -14.96 -4.88 17.06
CA VAL A 545 -15.68 -4.30 15.90
C VAL A 545 -15.12 -4.82 14.58
N LYS A 546 -13.79 -4.93 14.46
CA LYS A 546 -13.11 -5.50 13.30
C LYS A 546 -13.51 -6.97 13.11
N SER A 547 -13.57 -7.76 14.18
CA SER A 547 -13.97 -9.17 14.11
C SER A 547 -15.42 -9.33 13.64
N VAL A 548 -16.33 -8.49 14.13
CA VAL A 548 -17.73 -8.47 13.66
C VAL A 548 -17.84 -8.05 12.19
N TRP A 549 -17.09 -7.03 11.77
CA TRP A 549 -17.04 -6.62 10.37
C TRP A 549 -16.52 -7.71 9.44
N LEU A 550 -15.43 -8.37 9.80
CA LEU A 550 -14.87 -9.49 9.03
C LEU A 550 -15.85 -10.67 8.94
N THR A 551 -16.59 -10.92 10.02
CA THR A 551 -17.63 -11.96 10.09
C THR A 551 -18.83 -11.60 9.21
N LEU A 552 -19.35 -10.37 9.31
CA LEU A 552 -20.46 -9.86 8.49
C LEU A 552 -20.11 -9.85 7.01
N ASN A 553 -18.91 -9.35 6.65
CA ASN A 553 -18.45 -9.38 5.28
C ASN A 553 -18.35 -10.84 4.80
N ALA A 554 -17.76 -11.76 5.57
CA ALA A 554 -17.63 -13.17 5.16
C ALA A 554 -18.98 -13.82 4.84
N GLN A 555 -20.03 -13.38 5.53
CA GLN A 555 -21.38 -13.87 5.36
C GLN A 555 -22.12 -13.18 4.20
N LEU A 556 -21.98 -11.86 4.03
CA LEU A 556 -22.37 -11.08 2.84
C LEU A 556 -21.89 -11.76 1.55
N PHE A 557 -20.65 -12.24 1.62
CA PHE A 557 -20.01 -12.98 0.56
C PHE A 557 -20.70 -14.31 0.28
N SER A 558 -20.93 -15.13 1.31
CA SER A 558 -21.61 -16.42 1.17
C SER A 558 -23.07 -16.29 0.66
N THR A 559 -23.76 -15.23 1.04
CA THR A 559 -25.16 -14.99 0.66
C THR A 559 -25.26 -14.43 -0.77
N LYS A 560 -24.37 -13.52 -1.17
CA LYS A 560 -24.28 -13.07 -2.58
C LYS A 560 -23.96 -14.22 -3.53
N THR A 561 -23.01 -15.10 -3.19
CA THR A 561 -22.67 -16.26 -4.02
C THR A 561 -23.80 -17.28 -4.15
N ASN A 562 -24.64 -17.42 -3.13
CA ASN A 562 -25.77 -18.36 -3.14
C ASN A 562 -27.02 -17.81 -3.85
N VAL A 563 -27.18 -16.49 -3.98
CA VAL A 563 -28.37 -15.84 -4.55
C VAL A 563 -28.18 -15.50 -6.03
N THR A 564 -26.97 -15.16 -6.46
CA THR A 564 -26.69 -14.78 -7.86
C THR A 564 -25.88 -15.87 -8.56
N GLY A 565 -26.56 -16.89 -9.11
CA GLY A 565 -26.02 -17.69 -10.22
C GLY A 565 -25.86 -16.89 -11.53
N GLN A 566 -25.76 -15.55 -11.45
CA GLN A 566 -25.63 -14.62 -12.56
C GLN A 566 -24.49 -13.63 -12.26
N SER A 567 -23.72 -13.34 -13.32
CA SER A 567 -22.50 -12.52 -13.32
C SER A 567 -22.61 -11.22 -12.53
N LEU A 568 -21.53 -10.89 -11.81
CA LEU A 568 -21.28 -9.66 -11.03
C LEU A 568 -21.40 -8.35 -11.85
N ASP A 569 -21.57 -8.42 -13.17
CA ASP A 569 -21.61 -7.27 -14.08
C ASP A 569 -22.85 -6.36 -13.88
N ALA A 570 -23.97 -6.89 -13.39
CA ALA A 570 -25.23 -6.14 -13.30
C ALA A 570 -25.29 -5.14 -12.13
N LEU A 571 -24.57 -5.39 -11.02
CA LEU A 571 -24.58 -4.52 -9.84
C LEU A 571 -23.52 -3.42 -9.90
N ALA A 572 -22.36 -3.68 -10.51
CA ALA A 572 -21.33 -2.66 -10.74
C ALA A 572 -21.81 -1.57 -11.74
N SER A 573 -22.74 -1.92 -12.62
CA SER A 573 -23.28 -1.00 -13.64
C SER A 573 -24.22 0.08 -13.09
N ARG A 574 -24.63 -0.01 -11.81
CA ARG A 574 -25.51 0.99 -11.15
C ARG A 574 -24.75 2.07 -10.37
N GLU A 575 -23.44 1.93 -10.15
CA GLU A 575 -22.61 2.89 -9.41
C GLU A 575 -21.77 3.79 -10.34
N ASN A 576 -22.38 4.30 -11.43
CA ASN A 576 -21.75 5.27 -12.31
C ASN A 576 -22.41 6.65 -12.09
N PRO A 577 -21.83 7.56 -11.27
CA PRO A 577 -22.41 8.88 -11.04
C PRO A 577 -21.98 9.81 -12.17
N LEU A 578 -22.58 9.65 -13.36
CA LEU A 578 -22.35 10.51 -14.52
C LEU A 578 -23.55 11.37 -14.93
N HIS A 579 -24.59 11.49 -14.10
CA HIS A 579 -25.68 12.42 -14.39
C HIS A 579 -26.00 13.34 -13.21
N GLU A 580 -25.65 14.61 -13.38
CA GLU A 580 -26.20 15.72 -12.61
C GLU A 580 -27.72 15.84 -12.81
N ASN A 581 -28.38 16.25 -11.72
CA ASN A 581 -29.72 16.82 -11.65
C ASN A 581 -30.90 15.99 -12.17
N LYS A 582 -31.56 15.30 -11.23
CA LYS A 582 -33.02 15.34 -11.10
C LYS A 582 -33.41 15.15 -9.64
N GLN A 583 -34.16 16.11 -9.10
CA GLN A 583 -34.84 16.01 -7.80
C GLN A 583 -35.63 14.70 -7.75
N MET A 584 -35.31 13.83 -6.81
CA MET A 584 -36.08 12.63 -6.53
C MET A 584 -36.62 12.74 -5.11
N ASN A 585 -37.95 12.68 -5.00
CA ASN A 585 -38.71 12.93 -3.79
C ASN A 585 -38.37 11.94 -2.66
N SER A 586 -38.47 12.44 -1.42
CA SER A 586 -38.23 11.76 -0.14
C SER A 586 -38.84 10.34 -0.03
N PRO A 587 -38.11 9.33 0.49
CA PRO A 587 -38.56 7.94 0.59
C PRO A 587 -39.48 7.61 1.80
N ASN A 588 -39.91 8.59 2.58
CA ASN A 588 -40.67 8.36 3.82
C ASN A 588 -42.15 7.94 3.65
N LYS A 589 -42.57 7.42 2.49
CA LYS A 589 -44.00 7.07 2.27
C LYS A 589 -44.30 5.63 1.83
N GLU A 590 -43.30 4.77 1.67
CA GLU A 590 -43.53 3.38 1.24
C GLU A 590 -43.03 2.30 2.23
N LEU A 591 -42.84 2.65 3.51
CA LEU A 591 -42.45 1.70 4.55
C LEU A 591 -43.62 1.19 5.42
N SER A 592 -44.86 1.48 5.05
CA SER A 592 -46.05 1.05 5.82
C SER A 592 -46.92 -0.01 5.13
N SER A 593 -46.46 -0.63 4.02
CA SER A 593 -47.23 -1.67 3.34
C SER A 593 -46.35 -2.81 2.83
N LEU A 594 -45.85 -3.63 3.76
CA LEU A 594 -45.32 -4.96 3.43
C LEU A 594 -45.95 -5.96 4.39
N GLY A 595 -47.10 -6.49 3.98
CA GLY A 595 -47.68 -7.70 4.53
C GLY A 595 -47.01 -8.94 3.94
N ASP A 596 -46.69 -9.87 4.84
CA ASP A 596 -46.67 -11.34 4.74
C ASP A 596 -45.96 -12.12 3.62
N ASP A 597 -45.33 -11.53 2.60
CA ASP A 597 -44.56 -12.31 1.61
C ASP A 597 -43.04 -12.34 1.91
N ALA A 598 -42.67 -13.01 3.00
CA ALA A 598 -41.30 -13.15 3.52
C ALA A 598 -40.41 -14.16 2.76
N GLY A 599 -40.59 -14.33 1.44
CA GLY A 599 -39.85 -15.33 0.64
C GLY A 599 -39.18 -14.81 -0.64
N GLY A 600 -39.34 -13.54 -1.00
CA GLY A 600 -38.94 -13.01 -2.31
C GLY A 600 -37.59 -12.27 -2.36
N ALA A 601 -37.04 -12.15 -3.58
CA ALA A 601 -35.81 -11.40 -3.91
C ALA A 601 -35.73 -9.98 -3.35
N ALA A 602 -36.87 -9.35 -3.03
CA ALA A 602 -36.96 -8.05 -2.37
C ALA A 602 -36.44 -8.07 -0.91
N GLY A 603 -36.71 -9.14 -0.16
CA GLY A 603 -36.19 -9.32 1.21
C GLY A 603 -34.68 -9.55 1.23
N VAL A 604 -34.16 -10.25 0.22
CA VAL A 604 -32.72 -10.49 0.04
C VAL A 604 -31.99 -9.20 -0.39
N ALA A 605 -32.59 -8.39 -1.27
CA ALA A 605 -32.04 -7.10 -1.67
C ALA A 605 -32.00 -6.11 -0.49
N SER A 606 -33.06 -6.05 0.31
CA SER A 606 -33.11 -5.26 1.56
C SER A 606 -32.04 -5.73 2.55
N PHE A 607 -31.84 -7.04 2.70
CA PHE A 607 -30.81 -7.60 3.57
C PHE A 607 -29.38 -7.30 3.10
N ILE A 608 -29.10 -7.37 1.79
CA ILE A 608 -27.79 -7.02 1.22
C ILE A 608 -27.50 -5.53 1.44
N GLN A 609 -28.49 -4.67 1.24
CA GLN A 609 -28.36 -3.23 1.49
C GLN A 609 -28.04 -2.96 2.96
N LEU A 610 -28.77 -3.60 3.87
CA LEU A 610 -28.58 -3.49 5.31
C LEU A 610 -27.18 -3.98 5.75
N LEU A 611 -26.67 -5.07 5.17
CA LEU A 611 -25.32 -5.54 5.45
C LEU A 611 -24.23 -4.62 4.88
N ASN A 612 -24.44 -4.01 3.70
CA ASN A 612 -23.53 -3.01 3.16
C ASN A 612 -23.47 -1.77 4.09
N GLU A 613 -24.62 -1.31 4.59
CA GLU A 613 -24.72 -0.20 5.54
C GLU A 613 -24.01 -0.53 6.88
N MET A 614 -24.14 -1.75 7.39
CA MET A 614 -23.39 -2.20 8.58
C MET A 614 -21.88 -2.28 8.32
N SER A 615 -21.49 -2.72 7.12
CA SER A 615 -20.09 -2.77 6.68
C SER A 615 -19.48 -1.36 6.67
N GLU A 616 -20.22 -0.36 6.19
CA GLU A 616 -19.81 1.05 6.15
C GLU A 616 -19.69 1.68 7.55
N VAL A 617 -20.55 1.34 8.53
CA VAL A 617 -20.37 1.82 9.91
C VAL A 617 -19.13 1.23 10.55
N CYS A 618 -18.95 -0.08 10.41
CA CYS A 618 -17.78 -0.75 10.96
C CYS A 618 -16.49 -0.30 10.25
N TRP A 619 -16.55 0.00 8.95
CA TRP A 619 -15.47 0.63 8.21
C TRP A 619 -15.17 2.03 8.73
N THR A 620 -16.19 2.85 8.99
CA THR A 620 -16.02 4.16 9.63
C THR A 620 -15.32 4.02 10.98
N ALA A 621 -15.64 2.96 11.74
CA ALA A 621 -14.99 2.62 13.01
C ALA A 621 -13.52 2.21 12.83
N VAL A 622 -13.22 1.34 11.87
CA VAL A 622 -11.85 0.90 11.54
C VAL A 622 -11.01 2.07 11.01
N ASN A 623 -11.57 2.90 10.15
CA ASN A 623 -10.92 4.15 9.73
C ASN A 623 -10.68 5.07 10.91
N LEU A 624 -11.62 5.17 11.84
CA LEU A 624 -11.40 5.93 13.07
C LEU A 624 -10.28 5.36 13.93
N LYS A 625 -10.15 4.03 14.05
CA LYS A 625 -8.99 3.39 14.70
C LYS A 625 -7.71 3.82 14.00
N GLU A 626 -7.69 3.81 12.66
CA GLU A 626 -6.56 4.26 11.87
C GLU A 626 -6.28 5.75 12.09
N LYS A 627 -7.31 6.60 12.19
CA LYS A 627 -7.18 8.02 12.57
C LYS A 627 -6.59 8.17 13.98
N LEU A 628 -7.13 7.46 14.97
CA LEU A 628 -6.66 7.47 16.37
C LEU A 628 -5.21 6.97 16.48
N HIS A 629 -4.85 5.93 15.72
CA HIS A 629 -3.49 5.39 15.63
C HIS A 629 -2.55 6.36 14.88
N ARG A 630 -3.00 7.04 13.82
CA ARG A 630 -2.22 8.04 13.08
C ARG A 630 -1.98 9.30 13.91
N VAL A 631 -2.95 9.73 14.72
CA VAL A 631 -2.81 10.83 15.69
C VAL A 631 -1.82 10.48 16.81
N SER A 632 -1.77 9.22 17.24
CA SER A 632 -0.81 8.75 18.26
C SER A 632 0.58 8.40 17.69
N SER A 633 0.65 8.04 16.41
CA SER A 633 1.87 7.70 15.67
C SER A 633 2.16 8.73 14.56
N LEU A 634 2.13 10.03 14.88
CA LEU A 634 2.48 11.09 13.93
C LEU A 634 3.93 10.97 13.41
N ARG A 635 4.78 10.17 14.06
CA ARG A 635 6.11 9.76 13.55
C ARG A 635 6.07 9.04 12.19
N ALA A 636 4.97 8.39 11.83
CA ALA A 636 4.80 7.74 10.52
C ALA A 636 4.49 8.75 9.39
N ILE A 637 4.11 9.98 9.75
CA ILE A 637 3.86 11.11 8.85
C ILE A 637 5.08 12.05 8.82
N CYS A 638 5.89 12.04 9.89
CA CYS A 638 7.20 12.68 9.92
C CYS A 638 8.16 12.05 8.90
N PHE A 639 9.01 12.89 8.32
CA PHE A 639 10.01 12.48 7.34
C PHE A 639 10.88 11.33 7.86
N GLN A 640 10.82 10.17 7.19
CA GLN A 640 11.92 9.23 7.20
C GLN A 640 12.89 9.64 6.09
N LEU A 641 13.60 10.76 6.30
CA LEU A 641 14.67 11.10 5.39
C LEU A 641 15.68 9.95 5.40
N PRO A 642 16.10 9.40 4.24
CA PRO A 642 17.34 8.66 4.20
C PRO A 642 18.42 9.61 4.72
N LYS A 643 19.23 9.15 5.68
CA LYS A 643 20.46 9.87 6.02
C LYS A 643 21.25 9.96 4.71
N MET A 644 21.39 11.18 4.18
CA MET A 644 22.25 11.45 3.02
C MET A 644 23.70 11.20 3.39
#